data_AF-A0A7W8Q1D6-F1
#
_entry.id   AF-A0A7W8Q1D6-F1
#
_cell.length_a   1.000
_cell.length_b   1.000
_cell.length_c   1.000
_cell.angle_alpha   90.00
_cell.angle_beta   90.00
_cell.angle_gamma   90.00
#
_symmetry.space_group_name_H-M   'P 1'
#
loop_
_entity.id
_entity.type
_entity.pdbx_description
1 polymer ?
#
loop_
_entity_poly.entity_id
_entity_poly.type
_entity_poly.pdbx_seq_one_letter_code
_entity_poly.pdbx_strand_id
1 'polypeptide(L)'
;MNDTPEPRATSPAARIQAASAAFGIEGLVTFVVAVIAVACLYFASAVMIPITLAILLSFLVAPLADALCRLKLGHVASVCAAVLISVSVIALLCAVIATQLTDLAAGMPRYQATIQHKLDTVHSLTIGKLNRFASEAGQALQRATIEPPQLRAPSGAAAAASPQASTAVPVEVREPVPTPFELARRVLSPAISPLETAFIVFVVTIVILLQRDDLRDRAIRLFGSRDLHRTTTVMDETARRLSRYFVSQLGVNTGVGVVIGAGLLLIGVPSPILWGILAALLRLVPYVGIWIAAILPTALAAAVSPGWEMAIWSLVLFVVAELAVGQVVEPLLYGRSTGLSPFSVVVAAIFWSWIWGPIGLILSTPLTLCLLVIGRHVRRLEFLDVLLGDQPPLTPVENFYQRALAGDPDEAIEQAEVLLRDRSLSAYYDEVAIKGLRLAARDVTSGSVTSAQLARIESTTNDLVDGLDGYEDREPAPLPTQQSWGALGPLAPTDETQPARTMPRSVDATSSGVSTRTVTPEQTHGPQQGPSSEPSVAAPVFAWHAPTSRVLCLPGRGPLDALATVILLQLLGKHGFAARSLPHEAVSRASIDSLEADDVGIVCLLYLQIDGIPSHLRNLIRRIRARLPNVSIVVGLWAPEETQQWSAEQQESLEADCAVTSLQQMLAACRHLDATRTVIAEPQFEHG
;
A
#
# COMPACT_ATOMS: atom_id res chain seq x y z
N MET A 1 68.83 15.56 -33.69
CA MET A 1 69.13 15.19 -32.29
C MET A 1 68.28 16.09 -31.41
N ASN A 2 67.30 15.46 -30.74
CA ASN A 2 66.38 15.95 -29.71
C ASN A 2 65.34 17.04 -30.05
N ASP A 3 64.23 16.57 -30.63
CA ASP A 3 62.88 17.04 -30.27
C ASP A 3 62.54 16.55 -28.85
N THR A 4 62.23 17.46 -27.93
CA THR A 4 61.50 17.16 -26.69
C THR A 4 60.34 18.13 -26.59
N PRO A 5 59.08 17.66 -26.60
CA PRO A 5 57.92 18.52 -26.43
C PRO A 5 57.79 18.94 -24.96
N GLU A 6 57.47 20.22 -24.73
CA GLU A 6 57.13 20.74 -23.40
C GLU A 6 55.93 19.98 -22.80
N PRO A 7 55.95 19.66 -21.49
CA PRO A 7 54.80 19.06 -20.83
C PRO A 7 53.66 20.08 -20.73
N ARG A 8 52.50 19.75 -21.31
CA ARG A 8 51.24 20.49 -21.16
C ARG A 8 50.97 20.75 -19.68
N ALA A 9 50.69 22.02 -19.35
CA ALA A 9 50.19 22.41 -18.04
C ALA A 9 48.99 21.53 -17.67
N THR A 10 49.13 20.78 -16.58
CA THR A 10 48.05 20.02 -15.96
C THR A 10 46.99 21.01 -15.50
N SER A 11 45.78 20.94 -16.08
CA SER A 11 44.60 21.60 -15.52
C SER A 11 44.52 21.28 -14.03
N PRO A 12 44.27 22.27 -13.14
CA PRO A 12 44.10 21.97 -11.74
C PRO A 12 42.98 20.95 -11.61
N ALA A 13 43.29 19.78 -11.03
CA ALA A 13 42.32 18.76 -10.71
C ALA A 13 41.15 19.44 -10.03
N ALA A 14 39.96 19.36 -10.65
CA ALA A 14 38.73 19.87 -10.10
C ALA A 14 38.62 19.33 -8.68
N ARG A 15 38.86 20.21 -7.71
CA ARG A 15 38.77 19.86 -6.30
C ARG A 15 37.32 19.48 -6.10
N ILE A 16 37.08 18.17 -5.96
CA ILE A 16 35.77 17.62 -5.62
C ILE A 16 35.43 18.23 -4.28
N GLN A 17 34.67 19.32 -4.30
CA GLN A 17 33.89 19.74 -3.16
C GLN A 17 32.85 18.63 -3.04
N ALA A 18 33.17 17.59 -2.27
CA ALA A 18 32.18 16.61 -1.86
C ALA A 18 31.00 17.46 -1.36
N ALA A 19 29.82 17.27 -1.97
CA ALA A 19 28.61 17.86 -1.46
C ALA A 19 28.64 17.60 0.04
N SER A 20 28.70 18.67 0.83
CA SER A 20 28.71 18.52 2.27
C SER A 20 27.38 17.85 2.60
N ALA A 21 27.42 16.54 2.81
CA ALA A 21 26.47 15.82 3.63
C ALA A 21 26.68 16.32 5.06
N ALA A 22 26.50 17.62 5.25
CA ALA A 22 26.35 18.21 6.54
C ALA A 22 25.01 17.66 7.01
N PHE A 23 25.05 16.73 7.96
CA PHE A 23 24.16 16.86 9.10
C PHE A 23 24.33 18.31 9.58
N GLY A 24 23.55 19.23 8.99
CA GLY A 24 23.57 20.62 9.36
C GLY A 24 23.22 20.72 10.84
N ILE A 25 23.58 21.83 11.47
CA ILE A 25 23.17 22.11 12.85
C ILE A 25 21.66 21.90 13.01
N GLU A 26 20.87 22.16 11.96
CA GLU A 26 19.43 21.85 11.89
C GLU A 26 19.09 20.36 12.04
N GLY A 27 19.83 19.46 11.39
CA GLY A 27 19.65 18.02 11.50
C GLY A 27 19.98 17.51 12.91
N LEU A 28 21.06 18.03 13.52
CA LEU A 28 21.42 17.71 14.89
C LEU A 28 20.38 18.23 15.90
N VAL A 29 19.92 19.47 15.73
CA VAL A 29 18.88 20.07 16.58
C VAL A 29 17.58 19.26 16.48
N THR A 30 17.18 18.87 15.27
CA THR A 30 15.98 18.05 15.06
C THR A 30 16.10 16.69 15.75
N PHE A 31 17.26 16.05 15.64
CA PHE A 31 17.53 14.78 16.33
C PHE A 31 17.48 14.94 17.85
N VAL A 32 18.11 15.97 18.41
CA VAL A 32 18.10 16.24 19.87
C VAL A 32 16.68 16.52 20.35
N VAL A 33 15.90 17.33 19.63
CA VAL A 33 14.49 17.60 19.96
C VAL A 33 13.66 16.31 19.94
N ALA A 34 13.88 15.43 18.95
CA ALA A 34 13.19 14.14 18.88
C ALA A 34 13.55 13.24 20.08
N VAL A 35 14.82 13.14 20.46
CA VAL A 35 15.27 12.37 21.63
C VAL A 35 14.67 12.92 22.92
N ILE A 36 14.69 14.24 23.11
CA ILE A 36 14.07 14.89 24.28
C ILE A 36 12.56 14.61 24.31
N ALA A 37 11.87 14.70 23.18
CA ALA A 37 10.44 14.41 23.10
C ALA A 37 10.13 12.96 23.49
N VAL A 38 10.90 11.98 23.00
CA VAL A 38 10.74 10.57 23.37
C VAL A 38 11.04 10.34 24.85
N ALA A 39 12.10 10.95 25.39
CA ALA A 39 12.42 10.86 26.80
C ALA A 39 11.29 11.44 27.68
N CYS A 40 10.78 12.60 27.33
CA CYS A 40 9.61 13.20 28.00
C CYS A 40 8.39 12.28 27.94
N LEU A 41 8.11 11.66 26.79
CA LEU A 41 6.98 10.74 26.61
C LEU A 41 7.11 9.48 27.48
N TYR A 42 8.33 8.99 27.64
CA TYR A 42 8.65 7.85 28.51
C TYR A 42 8.50 8.20 30.00
N PHE A 43 9.11 9.31 30.45
CA PHE A 43 9.05 9.74 31.85
C PHE A 43 7.65 10.20 32.27
N ALA A 44 6.88 10.80 31.36
CA ALA A 44 5.50 11.24 31.62
C ALA A 44 4.45 10.13 31.42
N SER A 45 4.87 8.88 31.16
CA SER A 45 3.98 7.75 30.87
C SER A 45 2.87 7.55 31.92
N ALA A 46 3.16 7.75 33.21
CA ALA A 46 2.17 7.64 34.29
C ALA A 46 0.96 8.59 34.12
N VAL A 47 1.16 9.74 33.48
CA VAL A 47 0.10 10.74 33.21
C VAL A 47 -0.40 10.63 31.76
N MET A 48 0.50 10.35 30.81
CA MET A 48 0.18 10.28 29.39
C MET A 48 -0.66 9.05 29.03
N ILE A 49 -0.43 7.90 29.66
CA ILE A 49 -1.20 6.67 29.39
C ILE A 49 -2.70 6.88 29.68
N PRO A 50 -3.13 7.36 30.87
CA PRO A 50 -4.54 7.62 31.13
C PRO A 50 -5.16 8.66 30.19
N ILE A 51 -4.46 9.75 29.88
CA ILE A 51 -4.96 10.80 28.98
C ILE A 51 -5.14 10.23 27.57
N THR A 52 -4.16 9.46 27.09
CA THR A 52 -4.21 8.85 25.75
C THR A 52 -5.33 7.82 25.66
N LEU A 53 -5.46 6.96 26.66
CA LEU A 53 -6.58 6.02 26.76
C LEU A 53 -7.91 6.75 26.78
N ALA A 54 -8.02 7.85 27.51
CA ALA A 54 -9.24 8.65 27.56
C ALA A 54 -9.57 9.31 26.21
N ILE A 55 -8.57 9.82 25.48
CA ILE A 55 -8.76 10.36 24.12
C ILE A 55 -9.24 9.25 23.18
N LEU A 56 -8.60 8.09 23.17
CA LEU A 56 -9.00 6.98 22.30
C LEU A 56 -10.38 6.43 22.67
N LEU A 57 -10.64 6.27 23.97
CA LEU A 57 -11.95 5.85 24.49
C LEU A 57 -13.02 6.90 24.16
N SER A 58 -12.68 8.19 24.16
CA SER A 58 -13.61 9.24 23.78
C SER A 58 -14.11 9.09 22.35
N PHE A 59 -13.23 8.71 21.42
CA PHE A 59 -13.63 8.44 20.03
C PHE A 59 -14.54 7.22 19.91
N LEU A 60 -14.38 6.23 20.79
CA LEU A 60 -15.20 5.03 20.80
C LEU A 60 -16.58 5.28 21.44
N VAL A 61 -16.64 6.08 22.50
CA VAL A 61 -17.86 6.39 23.27
C VAL A 61 -18.66 7.54 22.64
N ALA A 62 -18.03 8.46 21.92
CA ALA A 62 -18.69 9.59 21.25
C ALA A 62 -19.94 9.20 20.43
N PRO A 63 -19.93 8.21 19.51
CA PRO A 63 -21.12 7.86 18.75
C PRO A 63 -22.25 7.30 19.62
N LEU A 64 -21.92 6.64 20.74
CA LEU A 64 -22.90 6.19 21.72
C LEU A 64 -23.52 7.38 22.46
N ALA A 65 -22.71 8.34 22.90
CA ALA A 65 -23.18 9.57 23.54
C ALA A 65 -24.05 10.41 22.59
N ASP A 66 -23.65 10.55 21.33
CA ASP A 66 -24.42 11.25 20.29
C ASP A 66 -25.75 10.54 20.00
N ALA A 67 -25.77 9.21 19.99
CA ALA A 67 -26.99 8.43 19.85
C ALA A 67 -27.95 8.60 21.04
N LEU A 68 -27.41 8.66 22.27
CA LEU A 68 -28.18 8.96 23.49
C LEU A 68 -28.73 10.39 23.51
N CYS A 69 -27.98 11.36 22.98
CA CYS A 69 -28.47 12.74 22.77
C CYS A 69 -29.67 12.78 21.82
N ARG A 70 -29.68 11.94 20.78
CA ARG A 70 -30.83 11.83 19.85
C ARG A 70 -32.10 11.32 20.53
N LEU A 71 -31.98 10.62 21.66
CA LEU A 71 -33.10 10.18 22.51
C LEU A 71 -33.63 11.30 23.44
N LYS A 72 -33.28 12.58 23.18
CA LYS A 72 -33.69 13.78 23.94
C LYS A 72 -33.19 13.84 25.39
N LEU A 73 -32.22 13.01 25.77
CA LEU A 73 -31.47 13.18 27.00
C LEU A 73 -30.53 14.40 26.81
N GLY A 74 -30.51 15.34 27.75
CA GLY A 74 -29.61 16.50 27.68
C GLY A 74 -28.14 16.08 27.58
N HIS A 75 -27.29 16.91 26.95
CA HIS A 75 -25.90 16.58 26.62
C HIS A 75 -25.12 15.92 27.78
N VAL A 76 -25.19 16.51 28.97
CA VAL A 76 -24.48 15.99 30.16
C VAL A 76 -24.98 14.61 30.59
N ALA A 77 -26.30 14.41 30.58
CA ALA A 77 -26.90 13.13 30.95
C ALA A 77 -26.55 12.02 29.95
N SER A 78 -26.54 12.34 28.66
CA SER A 78 -26.16 11.40 27.59
C SER A 78 -24.70 10.96 27.70
N VAL A 79 -23.78 11.89 27.96
CA VAL A 79 -22.36 11.58 28.18
C VAL A 79 -22.18 10.69 29.40
N CYS A 80 -22.77 11.06 30.54
CA CYS A 80 -22.69 10.25 31.76
C CYS A 80 -23.28 8.85 31.55
N ALA A 81 -24.44 8.75 30.88
CA ALA A 81 -25.06 7.47 30.56
C ALA A 81 -24.18 6.61 29.63
N ALA A 82 -23.58 7.20 28.58
CA ALA A 82 -22.71 6.49 27.65
C ALA A 82 -21.46 5.93 28.36
N VAL A 83 -20.85 6.72 29.25
CA VAL A 83 -19.70 6.28 30.05
C VAL A 83 -20.11 5.21 31.04
N LEU A 84 -21.23 5.37 31.75
CA LEU A 84 -21.75 4.35 32.67
C LEU A 84 -22.05 3.02 31.97
N ILE A 85 -22.64 3.06 30.76
CA ILE A 85 -22.85 1.86 29.93
C ILE A 85 -21.51 1.21 29.60
N SER A 86 -20.51 2.00 29.19
CA SER A 86 -19.18 1.49 28.84
C SER A 86 -18.49 0.83 30.03
N VAL A 87 -18.52 1.48 31.21
CA VAL A 87 -18.01 0.92 32.47
C VAL A 87 -18.73 -0.38 32.82
N SER A 88 -20.06 -0.42 32.67
CA SER A 88 -20.88 -1.59 32.98
C SER A 88 -20.54 -2.78 32.06
N VAL A 89 -20.32 -2.53 30.76
CA VAL A 89 -19.90 -3.55 29.81
C VAL A 89 -18.52 -4.11 30.16
N ILE A 90 -17.55 -3.25 30.47
CA ILE A 90 -16.21 -3.68 30.86
C ILE A 90 -16.24 -4.49 32.17
N ALA A 91 -16.99 -4.01 33.17
CA ALA A 91 -17.16 -4.72 34.44
C ALA A 91 -17.82 -6.10 34.24
N LEU A 92 -18.83 -6.20 33.38
CA LEU A 92 -19.47 -7.47 33.02
C LEU A 92 -18.48 -8.43 32.35
N LEU A 93 -17.70 -7.96 31.37
CA LEU A 93 -16.68 -8.78 30.70
C LEU A 93 -15.62 -9.29 31.69
N CYS A 94 -15.10 -8.43 32.56
CA CYS A 94 -14.15 -8.80 33.60
C CYS A 94 -14.73 -9.85 34.57
N ALA A 95 -15.99 -9.70 34.98
CA ALA A 95 -16.66 -10.68 35.84
C ALA A 95 -16.84 -12.04 35.15
N VAL A 96 -17.22 -12.04 33.87
CA VAL A 96 -17.32 -13.27 33.06
C VAL A 96 -15.96 -13.94 32.89
N ILE A 97 -14.90 -13.17 32.62
CA ILE A 97 -13.54 -13.73 32.53
C ILE A 97 -13.10 -14.33 33.86
N ALA A 98 -13.31 -13.62 34.98
CA ALA A 98 -12.91 -14.09 36.30
C ALA A 98 -13.60 -15.40 36.68
N THR A 99 -14.91 -15.52 36.44
CA THR A 99 -15.69 -16.74 36.71
C THR A 99 -15.24 -17.91 35.84
N GLN A 100 -14.98 -17.67 34.55
CA GLN A 100 -14.49 -18.71 33.64
C GLN A 100 -13.08 -19.20 34.00
N LEU A 101 -12.20 -18.29 34.46
CA LEU A 101 -10.86 -18.66 34.91
C LEU A 101 -10.90 -19.53 36.18
N THR A 102 -11.80 -19.24 37.12
CA THR A 102 -11.97 -20.08 38.32
C THR A 102 -12.47 -21.48 37.98
N ASP A 103 -13.39 -21.59 37.02
CA ASP A 103 -13.90 -22.89 36.55
C ASP A 103 -12.80 -23.70 35.86
N LEU A 104 -11.95 -23.04 35.06
CA LEU A 104 -10.82 -23.67 34.40
C LEU A 104 -9.78 -24.19 35.41
N ALA A 105 -9.48 -23.40 36.44
CA ALA A 105 -8.56 -23.78 37.51
C ALA A 105 -9.07 -24.98 38.31
N ALA A 106 -10.38 -25.03 38.58
CA ALA A 106 -11.00 -26.18 39.26
C ALA A 106 -10.91 -27.48 38.44
N GLY A 107 -10.88 -27.39 37.11
CA GLY A 107 -10.74 -28.53 36.21
C GLY A 107 -9.32 -29.11 36.08
N MET A 108 -8.29 -28.44 36.62
CA MET A 108 -6.88 -28.77 36.41
C MET A 108 -6.48 -30.23 36.71
N PRO A 109 -6.95 -30.89 37.80
CA PRO A 109 -6.57 -32.28 38.09
C PRO A 109 -6.93 -33.25 36.97
N ARG A 110 -8.02 -32.99 36.24
CA ARG A 110 -8.47 -33.82 35.12
C ARG A 110 -7.56 -33.71 33.90
N TYR A 111 -7.05 -32.51 33.63
CA TYR A 111 -6.18 -32.24 32.49
C TYR A 111 -4.79 -32.83 32.69
N GLN A 112 -4.30 -32.88 33.93
CA GLN A 112 -3.01 -33.50 34.27
C GLN A 112 -2.93 -34.97 33.84
N ALA A 113 -3.98 -35.75 34.08
CA ALA A 113 -4.01 -37.17 33.72
C ALA A 113 -3.90 -37.39 32.20
N THR A 114 -4.60 -36.58 31.40
CA THR A 114 -4.54 -36.67 29.93
C THR A 114 -3.18 -36.19 29.39
N ILE A 115 -2.62 -35.12 29.97
CA ILE A 115 -1.30 -34.61 29.58
C ILE A 115 -0.22 -35.66 29.84
N GLN A 116 -0.23 -36.31 31.01
CA GLN A 116 0.72 -37.37 31.35
C GLN A 116 0.65 -38.53 30.35
N HIS A 117 -0.57 -39.00 30.05
CA HIS A 117 -0.77 -40.07 29.07
C HIS A 117 -0.27 -39.70 27.66
N LYS A 118 -0.46 -38.44 27.23
CA LYS A 118 0.07 -37.95 25.94
C LYS A 118 1.59 -37.83 25.95
N LEU A 119 2.18 -37.35 27.04
CA LEU A 119 3.63 -37.28 27.19
C LEU A 119 4.24 -38.68 27.11
N ASP A 120 3.63 -39.68 27.75
CA ASP A 120 4.06 -41.09 27.70
C ASP A 120 3.89 -41.71 26.31
N THR A 121 2.83 -41.35 25.58
CA THR A 121 2.60 -41.81 24.20
C THR A 121 3.60 -41.19 23.22
N VAL A 122 3.88 -39.89 23.35
CA VAL A 122 4.86 -39.19 22.51
C VAL A 122 6.28 -39.62 22.85
N HIS A 123 6.61 -39.78 24.14
CA HIS A 123 7.90 -40.31 24.57
C HIS A 123 8.08 -41.77 24.14
N SER A 124 7.08 -42.63 24.22
CA SER A 124 7.21 -44.02 23.75
C SER A 124 7.36 -44.13 22.22
N LEU A 125 6.74 -43.23 21.44
CA LEU A 125 6.95 -43.14 19.99
C LEU A 125 8.33 -42.57 19.63
N THR A 126 8.87 -41.66 20.44
CA THR A 126 10.18 -41.00 20.21
C THR A 126 11.34 -41.87 20.72
N ILE A 127 11.27 -42.34 21.97
CA ILE A 127 12.22 -43.28 22.59
C ILE A 127 12.12 -44.65 21.94
N GLY A 128 10.94 -45.12 21.50
CA GLY A 128 10.82 -46.40 20.79
C GLY A 128 11.59 -46.42 19.46
N LYS A 129 11.70 -45.28 18.77
CA LYS A 129 12.55 -45.11 17.59
C LYS A 129 14.01 -44.89 17.98
N LEU A 130 14.28 -44.01 18.95
CA LEU A 130 15.65 -43.75 19.43
C LEU A 130 16.32 -44.99 20.03
N ASN A 131 15.58 -45.83 20.76
CA ASN A 131 16.08 -47.05 21.39
C ASN A 131 16.34 -48.16 20.36
N ARG A 132 15.61 -48.19 19.23
CA ARG A 132 15.96 -49.05 18.09
C ARG A 132 17.26 -48.61 17.44
N PHE A 133 17.42 -47.30 17.16
CA PHE A 133 18.69 -46.77 16.63
C PHE A 133 19.86 -46.91 17.63
N ALA A 134 19.62 -46.69 18.91
CA ALA A 134 20.63 -46.81 19.96
C ALA A 134 21.00 -48.27 20.28
N SER A 135 20.05 -49.22 20.13
CA SER A 135 20.36 -50.64 20.26
C SER A 135 21.05 -51.21 19.02
N GLU A 136 20.74 -50.71 17.81
CA GLU A 136 21.51 -51.02 16.60
C GLU A 136 22.94 -50.45 16.68
N ALA A 137 23.10 -49.22 17.16
CA ALA A 137 24.42 -48.62 17.42
C ALA A 137 25.16 -49.31 18.58
N GLY A 138 24.44 -49.69 19.65
CA GLY A 138 25.00 -50.39 20.81
C GLY A 138 25.44 -51.82 20.49
N GLN A 139 24.71 -52.54 19.63
CA GLN A 139 25.12 -53.85 19.12
C GLN A 139 26.30 -53.76 18.13
N ALA A 140 26.42 -52.66 17.37
CA ALA A 140 27.60 -52.39 16.56
C ALA A 140 28.83 -52.08 17.45
N LEU A 141 28.65 -51.38 18.56
CA LEU A 141 29.71 -51.02 19.51
C LEU A 141 30.14 -52.19 20.41
N GLN A 142 29.20 -53.07 20.79
CA GLN A 142 29.49 -54.30 21.53
C GLN A 142 30.25 -55.35 20.70
N ARG A 143 30.11 -55.34 19.37
CA ARG A 143 30.98 -56.16 18.49
C ARG A 143 32.42 -55.64 18.40
N ALA A 144 32.69 -54.41 18.84
CA ALA A 144 34.00 -53.76 18.76
C ALA A 144 34.71 -53.60 20.13
N THR A 145 34.09 -54.03 21.23
CA THR A 145 34.66 -53.83 22.58
C THR A 145 35.01 -55.18 23.21
N ILE A 146 36.31 -55.44 23.32
CA ILE A 146 36.92 -56.57 24.03
C ILE A 146 36.69 -56.41 25.55
N GLU A 147 36.22 -57.48 26.16
CA GLU A 147 35.95 -57.65 27.59
C GLU A 147 37.23 -57.56 28.45
N PRO A 148 37.32 -56.64 29.43
CA PRO A 148 38.33 -56.70 30.49
C PRO A 148 37.80 -57.46 31.72
N PRO A 149 38.67 -58.11 32.51
CA PRO A 149 38.28 -59.10 33.50
C PRO A 149 37.66 -58.50 34.76
N GLN A 150 36.66 -59.21 35.29
CA GLN A 150 35.97 -58.93 36.54
C GLN A 150 36.93 -58.95 37.74
N LEU A 151 37.15 -57.78 38.35
CA LEU A 151 37.82 -57.66 39.64
C LEU A 151 36.82 -57.92 40.77
N ARG A 152 37.02 -59.05 41.45
CA ARG A 152 36.27 -59.49 42.62
C ARG A 152 36.86 -58.86 43.89
N ALA A 153 36.03 -58.22 44.71
CA ALA A 153 36.36 -57.76 46.05
C ALA A 153 35.07 -57.82 46.92
N PRO A 154 35.14 -57.93 48.26
CA PRO A 154 34.68 -59.13 48.95
C PRO A 154 33.39 -58.93 49.76
N SER A 155 32.64 -60.02 49.93
CA SER A 155 31.65 -60.15 50.99
C SER A 155 32.36 -60.27 52.35
N GLY A 156 32.12 -59.30 53.23
CA GLY A 156 32.50 -59.34 54.64
C GLY A 156 31.27 -59.13 55.51
N ALA A 157 30.97 -60.12 56.33
CA ALA A 157 29.82 -60.16 57.23
C ALA A 157 30.13 -59.53 58.60
N ALA A 158 29.04 -59.06 59.23
CA ALA A 158 28.75 -59.03 60.68
C ALA A 158 29.36 -57.94 61.59
N ALA A 159 28.46 -57.17 62.20
CA ALA A 159 28.29 -56.86 63.64
C ALA A 159 27.86 -55.38 63.81
N ALA A 160 26.60 -55.04 64.08
CA ALA A 160 25.84 -55.16 65.34
C ALA A 160 25.61 -53.78 65.97
N ALA A 161 24.32 -53.48 66.23
CA ALA A 161 23.75 -52.54 67.21
C ALA A 161 23.89 -51.01 67.01
N SER A 162 22.83 -50.37 66.49
CA SER A 162 21.91 -49.52 67.30
C SER A 162 20.72 -49.00 66.46
N PRO A 163 19.47 -49.03 66.98
CA PRO A 163 18.28 -48.55 66.29
C PRO A 163 18.02 -47.08 66.67
N GLN A 164 18.38 -46.15 65.79
CA GLN A 164 17.77 -44.83 65.75
C GLN A 164 17.32 -44.54 64.33
N ALA A 165 16.25 -45.23 63.96
CA ALA A 165 15.30 -44.67 63.03
C ALA A 165 14.82 -43.35 63.65
N SER A 166 15.41 -42.24 63.20
CA SER A 166 14.79 -40.93 63.33
C SER A 166 13.49 -41.00 62.56
N THR A 167 12.41 -41.35 63.26
CA THR A 167 11.05 -41.10 62.82
C THR A 167 10.93 -39.58 62.69
N ALA A 168 11.20 -39.07 61.49
CA ALA A 168 10.75 -37.76 61.09
C ALA A 168 9.22 -37.79 61.20
N VAL A 169 8.71 -37.25 62.32
CA VAL A 169 7.29 -36.97 62.48
C VAL A 169 6.92 -36.03 61.33
N PRO A 170 5.95 -36.37 60.46
CA PRO A 170 5.47 -35.42 59.47
C PRO A 170 4.76 -34.32 60.24
N VAL A 171 5.43 -33.18 60.40
CA VAL A 171 4.78 -31.95 60.86
C VAL A 171 3.92 -31.50 59.70
N GLU A 172 2.66 -31.93 59.70
CA GLU A 172 1.62 -31.33 58.88
C GLU A 172 1.47 -29.89 59.39
N VAL A 173 2.10 -28.96 58.68
CA VAL A 173 1.90 -27.53 58.86
C VAL A 173 0.44 -27.26 58.53
N ARG A 174 -0.43 -27.26 59.55
CA ARG A 174 -1.73 -26.62 59.47
C ARG A 174 -1.46 -25.15 59.25
N GLU A 175 -1.45 -24.72 57.98
CA GLU A 175 -1.56 -23.31 57.65
C GLU A 175 -2.81 -22.78 58.37
N PRO A 176 -2.68 -21.76 59.24
CA PRO A 176 -3.86 -21.18 59.89
C PRO A 176 -4.81 -20.74 58.79
N VAL A 177 -6.08 -21.17 58.88
CA VAL A 177 -7.14 -20.82 57.92
C VAL A 177 -7.01 -19.32 57.62
N PRO A 178 -6.73 -18.92 56.36
CA PRO A 178 -6.53 -17.52 56.04
C PRO A 178 -7.73 -16.73 56.55
N THR A 179 -7.49 -15.72 57.37
CA THR A 179 -8.56 -14.86 57.83
C THR A 179 -9.24 -14.27 56.57
N PRO A 180 -10.58 -14.10 56.56
CA PRO A 180 -11.28 -13.55 55.40
C PRO A 180 -10.69 -12.21 54.90
N PHE A 181 -10.05 -11.47 55.80
CA PHE A 181 -9.32 -10.23 55.51
C PHE A 181 -7.99 -10.44 54.74
N GLU A 182 -7.19 -11.46 55.07
CA GLU A 182 -5.98 -11.79 54.32
C GLU A 182 -6.31 -12.33 52.92
N LEU A 183 -7.39 -13.11 52.80
CA LEU A 183 -7.89 -13.57 51.50
C LEU A 183 -8.35 -12.37 50.64
N ALA A 184 -9.11 -11.44 51.24
CA ALA A 184 -9.55 -10.22 50.57
C ALA A 184 -8.35 -9.34 50.15
N ARG A 185 -7.35 -9.16 51.02
CA ARG A 185 -6.16 -8.35 50.72
C ARG A 185 -5.29 -8.97 49.62
N ARG A 186 -5.19 -10.30 49.56
CA ARG A 186 -4.43 -11.04 48.54
C ARG A 186 -5.09 -10.99 47.15
N VAL A 187 -6.41 -10.90 47.10
CA VAL A 187 -7.18 -10.74 45.85
C VAL A 187 -7.29 -9.27 45.42
N LEU A 188 -7.42 -8.34 46.38
CA LEU A 188 -7.67 -6.93 46.09
C LEU A 188 -6.37 -6.16 45.76
N SER A 189 -5.21 -6.55 46.31
CA SER A 189 -3.96 -5.82 46.11
C SER A 189 -3.50 -5.70 44.64
N PRO A 190 -3.60 -6.73 43.77
CA PRO A 190 -3.22 -6.59 42.36
C PRO A 190 -4.26 -5.79 41.54
N ALA A 191 -5.49 -5.68 42.02
CA ALA A 191 -6.59 -5.04 41.32
C ALA A 191 -6.66 -3.51 41.53
N ILE A 192 -6.03 -2.98 42.58
CA ILE A 192 -6.10 -1.54 42.93
C ILE A 192 -5.48 -0.65 41.84
N SER A 193 -4.28 -0.96 41.38
CA SER A 193 -3.56 -0.15 40.38
C SER A 193 -4.32 0.01 39.04
N PRO A 194 -4.84 -1.07 38.41
CA PRO A 194 -5.63 -0.91 37.19
C PRO A 194 -6.97 -0.22 37.44
N LEU A 195 -7.57 -0.37 38.63
CA LEU A 195 -8.82 0.30 38.97
C LEU A 195 -8.64 1.82 39.13
N GLU A 196 -7.55 2.25 39.76
CA GLU A 196 -7.17 3.68 39.84
C GLU A 196 -6.98 4.27 38.44
N THR A 197 -6.20 3.59 37.59
CA THR A 197 -5.97 4.01 36.21
C THR A 197 -7.29 4.09 35.44
N ALA A 198 -8.16 3.08 35.55
CA ALA A 198 -9.46 3.06 34.90
C ALA A 198 -10.35 4.22 35.38
N PHE A 199 -10.39 4.49 36.69
CA PHE A 199 -11.12 5.62 37.25
C PHE A 199 -10.67 6.94 36.65
N ILE A 200 -9.35 7.19 36.58
CA ILE A 200 -8.79 8.38 35.95
C ILE A 200 -9.18 8.45 34.47
N VAL A 201 -9.03 7.36 33.72
CA VAL A 201 -9.39 7.28 32.29
C VAL A 201 -10.86 7.67 32.09
N PHE A 202 -11.79 7.10 32.87
CA PHE A 202 -13.22 7.41 32.72
C PHE A 202 -13.55 8.84 33.12
N VAL A 203 -12.97 9.37 34.19
CA VAL A 203 -13.17 10.77 34.59
C VAL A 203 -12.66 11.72 33.50
N VAL A 204 -11.45 11.48 32.98
CA VAL A 204 -10.89 12.28 31.88
C VAL A 204 -11.72 12.13 30.61
N THR A 205 -12.22 10.93 30.32
CA THR A 205 -13.12 10.68 29.17
C THR A 205 -14.41 11.49 29.29
N ILE A 206 -15.02 11.53 30.47
CA ILE A 206 -16.21 12.37 30.74
C ILE A 206 -15.90 13.84 30.46
N VAL A 207 -14.78 14.35 30.98
CA VAL A 207 -14.37 15.75 30.76
C VAL A 207 -14.13 16.02 29.28
N ILE A 208 -13.43 15.14 28.57
CA ILE A 208 -13.16 15.28 27.13
C ILE A 208 -14.47 15.26 26.33
N LEU A 209 -15.43 14.39 26.66
CA LEU A 209 -16.73 14.35 25.98
C LEU A 209 -17.56 15.60 26.27
N LEU A 210 -17.59 16.06 27.53
CA LEU A 210 -18.34 17.25 27.94
C LEU A 210 -17.78 18.54 27.34
N GLN A 211 -16.45 18.64 27.23
CA GLN A 211 -15.74 19.83 26.72
C GLN A 211 -15.20 19.64 25.30
N ARG A 212 -15.75 18.70 24.52
CA ARG A 212 -15.24 18.33 23.20
C ARG A 212 -15.07 19.54 22.29
N ASP A 213 -16.09 20.41 22.25
CA ASP A 213 -16.09 21.61 21.41
C ASP A 213 -15.04 22.63 21.88
N ASP A 214 -14.97 22.91 23.19
CA ASP A 214 -13.98 23.82 23.76
C ASP A 214 -12.53 23.34 23.58
N LEU A 215 -12.29 22.05 23.77
CA LEU A 215 -10.96 21.43 23.60
C LEU A 215 -10.53 21.46 22.13
N ARG A 216 -11.47 21.23 21.22
CA ARG A 216 -11.24 21.35 19.78
C ARG A 216 -10.88 22.79 19.41
N ASP A 217 -11.65 23.78 19.86
CA ASP A 217 -11.40 25.20 19.55
C ASP A 217 -10.04 25.66 20.08
N ARG A 218 -9.66 25.22 21.28
CA ARG A 218 -8.33 25.47 21.86
C ARG A 218 -7.21 24.82 21.06
N ALA A 219 -7.39 23.57 20.61
CA ALA A 219 -6.41 22.90 19.76
C ALA A 219 -6.25 23.63 18.42
N ILE A 220 -7.35 24.02 17.78
CA ILE A 220 -7.33 24.78 16.52
C ILE A 220 -6.56 26.09 16.70
N ARG A 221 -6.79 26.82 17.80
CA ARG A 221 -6.07 28.07 18.09
C ARG A 221 -4.57 27.86 18.33
N LEU A 222 -4.16 26.71 18.89
CA LEU A 222 -2.75 26.39 19.11
C LEU A 222 -2.01 26.04 17.81
N PHE A 223 -2.70 25.38 16.87
CA PHE A 223 -2.10 24.87 15.63
C PHE A 223 -2.32 25.75 14.38
N GLY A 224 -3.31 26.66 14.37
CA GLY A 224 -3.71 27.42 13.19
C GLY A 224 -3.70 28.94 13.38
N SER A 225 -2.71 29.64 12.83
CA SER A 225 -2.66 31.11 12.79
C SER A 225 -2.85 31.74 11.40
N ARG A 226 -3.08 30.95 10.33
CA ARG A 226 -3.20 31.48 8.97
C ARG A 226 -4.40 31.03 8.14
N ASP A 227 -5.13 29.96 8.53
CA ASP A 227 -6.30 29.51 7.78
C ASP A 227 -7.31 28.73 8.66
N LEU A 228 -8.05 29.47 9.50
CA LEU A 228 -8.84 28.92 10.60
C LEU A 228 -9.99 28.02 10.10
N HIS A 229 -10.68 28.40 9.02
CA HIS A 229 -11.85 27.66 8.53
C HIS A 229 -11.48 26.34 7.81
N ARG A 230 -10.40 26.35 7.01
CA ARG A 230 -9.92 25.14 6.32
C ARG A 230 -9.32 24.13 7.29
N THR A 231 -8.57 24.58 8.29
CA THR A 231 -8.01 23.69 9.33
C THR A 231 -9.11 23.07 10.19
N THR A 232 -10.13 23.86 10.55
CA THR A 232 -11.25 23.44 11.41
C THR A 232 -12.12 22.35 10.80
N THR A 233 -12.51 22.51 9.53
CA THR A 233 -13.37 21.55 8.82
C THR A 233 -12.66 20.22 8.57
N VAL A 234 -11.36 20.29 8.27
CA VAL A 234 -10.54 19.12 7.99
C VAL A 234 -10.19 18.32 9.26
N MET A 235 -9.89 18.99 10.39
CA MET A 235 -9.66 18.29 11.67
C MET A 235 -10.91 17.55 12.16
N ASP A 236 -12.08 18.17 12.03
CA ASP A 236 -13.35 17.56 12.45
C ASP A 236 -13.70 16.32 11.64
N GLU A 237 -13.51 16.43 10.32
CA GLU A 237 -13.73 15.33 9.41
C GLU A 237 -12.79 14.17 9.74
N THR A 238 -11.54 14.47 10.08
CA THR A 238 -10.58 13.44 10.44
C THR A 238 -10.87 12.81 11.79
N ALA A 239 -11.31 13.58 12.79
CA ALA A 239 -11.75 13.04 14.08
C ALA A 239 -12.95 12.09 13.93
N ARG A 240 -13.91 12.42 13.05
CA ARG A 240 -15.04 11.53 12.73
C ARG A 240 -14.60 10.25 12.02
N ARG A 241 -13.65 10.34 11.09
CA ARG A 241 -13.07 9.17 10.41
C ARG A 241 -12.36 8.24 11.40
N LEU A 242 -11.59 8.82 12.31
CA LEU A 242 -10.88 8.08 13.36
C LEU A 242 -11.83 7.38 14.32
N SER A 243 -12.90 8.06 14.76
CA SER A 243 -13.97 7.46 15.56
C SER A 243 -14.65 6.30 14.83
N ARG A 244 -15.02 6.48 13.55
CA ARG A 244 -15.63 5.42 12.74
C ARG A 244 -14.70 4.21 12.60
N TYR A 245 -13.40 4.44 12.41
CA TYR A 245 -12.40 3.39 12.36
C TYR A 245 -12.36 2.58 13.66
N PHE A 246 -12.28 3.23 14.83
CA PHE A 246 -12.25 2.51 16.11
C PHE A 246 -13.52 1.73 16.41
N VAL A 247 -14.68 2.28 16.09
CA VAL A 247 -15.96 1.58 16.23
C VAL A 247 -16.00 0.36 15.31
N SER A 248 -15.56 0.51 14.06
CA SER A 248 -15.49 -0.58 13.10
C SER A 248 -14.53 -1.66 13.57
N GLN A 249 -13.36 -1.29 14.09
CA GLN A 249 -12.37 -2.20 14.65
C GLN A 249 -12.92 -2.97 15.86
N LEU A 250 -13.62 -2.30 16.78
CA LEU A 250 -14.28 -2.96 17.90
C LEU A 250 -15.37 -3.92 17.40
N GLY A 251 -16.16 -3.51 16.40
CA GLY A 251 -17.21 -4.33 15.80
C GLY A 251 -16.65 -5.60 15.15
N VAL A 252 -15.61 -5.47 14.32
CA VAL A 252 -14.90 -6.61 13.71
C VAL A 252 -14.33 -7.52 14.77
N ASN A 253 -13.57 -6.99 15.74
CA ASN A 253 -12.96 -7.79 16.79
C ASN A 253 -14.00 -8.54 17.63
N THR A 254 -15.11 -7.90 17.95
CA THR A 254 -16.24 -8.54 18.66
C THR A 254 -16.86 -9.62 17.80
N GLY A 255 -17.10 -9.37 16.51
CA GLY A 255 -17.61 -10.36 15.56
C GLY A 255 -16.72 -11.60 15.48
N VAL A 256 -15.40 -11.41 15.38
CA VAL A 256 -14.43 -12.51 15.40
C VAL A 256 -14.48 -13.26 16.74
N GLY A 257 -14.52 -12.55 17.87
CA GLY A 257 -14.65 -13.18 19.18
C GLY A 257 -15.90 -14.04 19.32
N VAL A 258 -17.04 -13.58 18.77
CA VAL A 258 -18.28 -14.35 18.72
C VAL A 258 -18.14 -15.58 17.83
N VAL A 259 -17.55 -15.45 16.64
CA VAL A 259 -17.31 -16.58 15.73
C VAL A 259 -16.38 -17.62 16.36
N ILE A 260 -15.28 -17.19 16.97
CA ILE A 260 -14.35 -18.06 17.69
C ILE A 260 -15.04 -18.73 18.87
N GLY A 261 -15.76 -17.98 19.70
CA GLY A 261 -16.50 -18.53 20.83
C GLY A 261 -17.55 -19.56 20.41
N ALA A 262 -18.32 -19.26 19.37
CA ALA A 262 -19.30 -20.19 18.81
C ALA A 262 -18.64 -21.43 18.19
N GLY A 263 -17.55 -21.26 17.45
CA GLY A 263 -16.80 -22.37 16.85
C GLY A 263 -16.18 -23.29 17.91
N LEU A 264 -15.57 -22.73 18.95
CA LEU A 264 -15.02 -23.50 20.07
C LEU A 264 -16.12 -24.22 20.86
N LEU A 265 -17.30 -23.61 21.00
CA LEU A 265 -18.47 -24.25 21.59
C LEU A 265 -18.91 -25.46 20.76
N LEU A 266 -18.94 -25.35 19.44
CA LEU A 266 -19.29 -26.46 18.53
C LEU A 266 -18.25 -27.59 18.56
N ILE A 267 -16.97 -27.25 18.70
CA ILE A 267 -15.87 -28.23 18.83
C ILE A 267 -15.90 -28.91 20.22
N GLY A 268 -16.53 -28.29 21.22
CA GLY A 268 -16.62 -28.80 22.58
C GLY A 268 -15.45 -28.41 23.49
N VAL A 269 -14.71 -27.35 23.14
CA VAL A 269 -13.61 -26.84 23.97
C VAL A 269 -14.17 -26.17 25.23
N PRO A 270 -13.63 -26.44 26.43
CA PRO A 270 -14.10 -25.82 27.67
C PRO A 270 -13.96 -24.29 27.66
N SER A 271 -14.87 -23.62 28.36
CA SER A 271 -14.90 -22.16 28.50
C SER A 271 -14.85 -21.39 27.16
N PRO A 272 -15.71 -21.72 26.17
CA PRO A 272 -15.65 -21.11 24.84
C PRO A 272 -15.91 -19.60 24.88
N ILE A 273 -16.75 -19.13 25.81
CA ILE A 273 -17.03 -17.70 26.02
C ILE A 273 -15.77 -16.95 26.46
N LEU A 274 -14.97 -17.53 27.37
CA LEU A 274 -13.70 -16.93 27.81
C LEU A 274 -12.76 -16.73 26.63
N TRP A 275 -12.59 -17.77 25.81
CA TRP A 275 -11.70 -17.73 24.65
C TRP A 275 -12.21 -16.81 23.55
N GLY A 276 -13.52 -16.72 23.34
CA GLY A 276 -14.12 -15.74 22.43
C GLY A 276 -13.89 -14.29 22.87
N ILE A 277 -14.09 -13.99 24.16
CA ILE A 277 -13.79 -12.66 24.72
C ILE A 277 -12.29 -12.36 24.62
N LEU A 278 -11.44 -13.32 25.00
CA LEU A 278 -9.99 -13.15 24.93
C LEU A 278 -9.51 -12.94 23.48
N ALA A 279 -10.10 -13.65 22.51
CA ALA A 279 -9.82 -13.45 21.09
C ALA A 279 -10.22 -12.04 20.62
N ALA A 280 -11.40 -11.55 21.01
CA ALA A 280 -11.82 -10.17 20.70
C ALA A 280 -10.87 -9.12 21.30
N LEU A 281 -10.46 -9.31 22.55
CA LEU A 281 -9.58 -8.37 23.26
C LEU A 281 -8.15 -8.42 22.71
N LEU A 282 -7.56 -9.61 22.57
CA LEU A 282 -6.20 -9.76 22.10
C LEU A 282 -6.03 -9.36 20.64
N ARG A 283 -7.06 -9.49 19.79
CA ARG A 283 -7.04 -9.01 18.40
C ARG A 283 -6.86 -7.48 18.29
N LEU A 284 -6.99 -6.72 19.37
CA LEU A 284 -6.57 -5.31 19.38
C LEU A 284 -5.05 -5.16 19.14
N VAL A 285 -4.25 -6.18 19.47
CA VAL A 285 -2.82 -6.23 19.19
C VAL A 285 -2.59 -6.68 17.74
N PRO A 286 -2.00 -5.82 16.88
CA PRO A 286 -1.82 -6.12 15.46
C PRO A 286 -0.87 -7.31 15.25
N TYR A 287 -1.18 -8.15 14.26
CA TYR A 287 -0.44 -9.35 13.81
C TYR A 287 -0.26 -10.48 14.82
N VAL A 288 -0.11 -10.17 16.10
CA VAL A 288 0.28 -11.13 17.15
C VAL A 288 -0.92 -11.57 17.98
N GLY A 289 -1.91 -10.69 18.14
CA GLY A 289 -3.05 -10.87 19.04
C GLY A 289 -3.83 -12.16 18.83
N ILE A 290 -4.19 -12.46 17.58
CA ILE A 290 -4.98 -13.65 17.25
C ILE A 290 -4.21 -14.95 17.51
N TRP A 291 -2.89 -14.97 17.30
CA TRP A 291 -2.07 -16.15 17.54
C TRP A 291 -1.90 -16.43 19.03
N ILE A 292 -1.69 -15.39 19.85
CA ILE A 292 -1.69 -15.53 21.31
C ILE A 292 -3.05 -16.07 21.78
N ALA A 293 -4.14 -15.53 21.23
CA ALA A 293 -5.48 -16.00 21.54
C ALA A 293 -5.74 -17.44 21.10
N ALA A 294 -5.10 -17.91 20.03
CA ALA A 294 -5.26 -19.27 19.51
C ALA A 294 -4.48 -20.32 20.32
N ILE A 295 -3.27 -19.97 20.79
CA ILE A 295 -2.35 -20.90 21.47
C ILE A 295 -2.99 -21.51 22.72
N LEU A 296 -3.52 -20.67 23.62
CA LEU A 296 -4.04 -21.13 24.90
C LEU A 296 -5.24 -22.10 24.76
N PRO A 297 -6.33 -21.76 24.04
CA PRO A 297 -7.45 -22.68 23.84
C PRO A 297 -7.07 -23.92 23.04
N THR A 298 -6.16 -23.82 22.08
CA THR A 298 -5.69 -24.98 21.31
C THR A 298 -4.87 -25.93 22.19
N ALA A 299 -4.01 -25.40 23.04
CA ALA A 299 -3.28 -26.19 24.04
C ALA A 299 -4.24 -26.84 25.04
N LEU A 300 -5.26 -26.12 25.49
CA LEU A 300 -6.30 -26.67 26.36
C LEU A 300 -7.08 -27.78 25.65
N ALA A 301 -7.49 -27.59 24.39
CA ALA A 301 -8.17 -28.60 23.60
C ALA A 301 -7.31 -29.88 23.43
N ALA A 302 -5.99 -29.71 23.29
CA ALA A 302 -5.04 -30.81 23.30
C ALA A 302 -4.92 -31.49 24.67
N ALA A 303 -5.09 -30.76 25.78
CA ALA A 303 -5.06 -31.33 27.13
C ALA A 303 -6.37 -32.02 27.54
N VAL A 304 -7.50 -31.58 27.00
CA VAL A 304 -8.83 -32.09 27.38
C VAL A 304 -9.18 -33.38 26.65
N SER A 305 -8.86 -33.46 25.36
CA SER A 305 -9.23 -34.60 24.51
C SER A 305 -8.15 -35.69 24.50
N PRO A 306 -8.51 -36.99 24.55
CA PRO A 306 -7.56 -38.08 24.39
C PRO A 306 -6.84 -38.06 23.03
N GLY A 307 -7.55 -37.64 21.97
CA GLY A 307 -7.02 -37.47 20.61
C GLY A 307 -6.46 -36.06 20.34
N TRP A 308 -5.99 -35.82 19.11
CA TRP A 308 -5.53 -34.49 18.65
C TRP A 308 -6.60 -33.69 17.90
N GLU A 309 -7.74 -34.32 17.63
CA GLU A 309 -8.80 -33.79 16.77
C GLU A 309 -9.33 -32.43 17.26
N MET A 310 -9.70 -32.30 18.54
CA MET A 310 -10.20 -31.01 19.08
C MET A 310 -9.16 -29.89 18.97
N ALA A 311 -7.87 -30.20 19.13
CA ALA A 311 -6.80 -29.22 19.00
C ALA A 311 -6.60 -28.79 17.53
N ILE A 312 -6.64 -29.75 16.60
CA ILE A 312 -6.51 -29.47 15.17
C ILE A 312 -7.69 -28.62 14.69
N TRP A 313 -8.93 -28.98 15.04
CA TRP A 313 -10.11 -28.19 14.68
C TRP A 313 -10.12 -26.81 15.33
N SER A 314 -9.66 -26.69 16.58
CA SER A 314 -9.46 -25.39 17.23
C SER A 314 -8.48 -24.54 16.43
N LEU A 315 -7.30 -25.07 16.08
CA LEU A 315 -6.31 -24.33 15.29
C LEU A 315 -6.86 -23.93 13.90
N VAL A 316 -7.52 -24.86 13.21
CA VAL A 316 -8.15 -24.61 11.91
C VAL A 316 -9.20 -23.51 12.02
N LEU A 317 -10.02 -23.51 13.06
CA LEU A 317 -11.00 -22.44 13.31
C LEU A 317 -10.34 -21.06 13.40
N PHE A 318 -9.27 -20.91 14.19
CA PHE A 318 -8.55 -19.64 14.30
C PHE A 318 -7.91 -19.21 12.97
N VAL A 319 -7.26 -20.14 12.26
CA VAL A 319 -6.62 -19.85 10.96
C VAL A 319 -7.65 -19.44 9.91
N VAL A 320 -8.75 -20.18 9.80
CA VAL A 320 -9.81 -19.89 8.82
C VAL A 320 -10.53 -18.59 9.15
N ALA A 321 -10.82 -18.33 10.43
CA ALA A 321 -11.41 -17.07 10.86
C ALA A 321 -10.48 -15.89 10.56
N GLU A 322 -9.18 -16.00 10.85
CA GLU A 322 -8.20 -14.96 10.56
C GLU A 322 -8.08 -14.70 9.06
N LEU A 323 -8.01 -15.76 8.25
CA LEU A 323 -7.92 -15.65 6.79
C LEU A 323 -9.18 -15.02 6.19
N ALA A 324 -10.36 -15.46 6.64
CA ALA A 324 -11.64 -14.91 6.17
C ALA A 324 -11.77 -13.42 6.53
N VAL A 325 -11.37 -13.04 7.75
CA VAL A 325 -11.46 -11.64 8.19
C VAL A 325 -10.43 -10.78 7.46
N GLY A 326 -9.16 -11.19 7.43
CA GLY A 326 -8.09 -10.41 6.83
C GLY A 326 -8.18 -10.27 5.31
N GLN A 327 -8.74 -11.26 4.60
CA GLN A 327 -8.82 -11.24 3.13
C GLN A 327 -10.18 -10.80 2.59
N VAL A 328 -11.26 -10.90 3.38
CA VAL A 328 -12.62 -10.58 2.92
C VAL A 328 -13.22 -9.43 3.71
N VAL A 329 -13.29 -9.55 5.04
CA VAL A 329 -13.99 -8.56 5.87
C VAL A 329 -13.23 -7.23 5.90
N GLU A 330 -11.93 -7.25 6.17
CA GLU A 330 -11.12 -6.04 6.33
C GLU A 330 -11.04 -5.20 5.04
N PRO A 331 -10.80 -5.79 3.84
CA PRO A 331 -10.85 -5.02 2.59
C PRO A 331 -12.22 -4.41 2.28
N LEU A 332 -13.30 -5.13 2.59
CA LEU A 332 -14.67 -4.65 2.36
C LEU A 332 -15.06 -3.52 3.33
N LEU A 333 -14.62 -3.60 4.60
CA LEU A 333 -14.96 -2.61 5.62
C LEU A 333 -14.09 -1.35 5.55
N TYR A 334 -12.81 -1.51 5.26
CA TYR A 334 -11.81 -0.44 5.35
C TYR A 334 -11.38 0.14 4.00
N GLY A 335 -11.70 -0.50 2.87
CA GLY A 335 -11.30 -0.05 1.54
C GLY A 335 -9.79 -0.16 1.29
N ARG A 336 -9.27 0.61 0.32
CA ARG A 336 -7.81 0.75 0.07
C ARG A 336 -7.15 1.38 1.32
N SER A 337 -6.74 0.52 2.26
CA SER A 337 -5.96 0.73 3.49
C SER A 337 -6.33 1.92 4.39
N THR A 338 -6.09 1.77 5.69
CA THR A 338 -6.27 2.82 6.72
C THR A 338 -5.32 4.00 6.57
N GLY A 339 -4.57 4.09 5.47
CA GLY A 339 -3.54 5.09 5.24
C GLY A 339 -2.19 4.72 5.85
N LEU A 340 -2.07 3.60 6.58
CA LEU A 340 -0.85 3.19 7.28
C LEU A 340 -0.11 2.10 6.50
N SER A 341 1.20 2.27 6.34
CA SER A 341 2.05 1.20 5.78
C SER A 341 2.12 0.00 6.74
N PRO A 342 2.04 -1.26 6.25
CA PRO A 342 2.19 -2.46 7.08
C PRO A 342 3.50 -2.48 7.88
N PHE A 343 4.58 -1.96 7.27
CA PHE A 343 5.88 -1.83 7.93
C PHE A 343 5.79 -0.88 9.12
N SER A 344 5.14 0.27 8.95
CA SER A 344 4.98 1.27 9.99
C SER A 344 4.15 0.76 11.17
N VAL A 345 3.18 -0.13 10.94
CA VAL A 345 2.45 -0.82 12.02
C VAL A 345 3.38 -1.71 12.85
N VAL A 346 4.28 -2.48 12.22
CA VAL A 346 5.23 -3.35 12.93
C VAL A 346 6.24 -2.51 13.73
N VAL A 347 6.83 -1.48 13.12
CA VAL A 347 7.78 -0.58 13.79
C VAL A 347 7.10 0.14 14.96
N ALA A 348 5.87 0.61 14.76
CA ALA A 348 5.07 1.22 15.81
C ALA A 348 4.80 0.23 16.94
N ALA A 349 4.49 -1.04 16.66
CA ALA A 349 4.23 -2.05 17.70
C ALA A 349 5.45 -2.22 18.60
N ILE A 350 6.65 -2.30 18.01
CA ILE A 350 7.91 -2.39 18.75
C ILE A 350 8.17 -1.10 19.54
N PHE A 351 8.04 0.06 18.90
CA PHE A 351 8.29 1.36 19.51
C PHE A 351 7.36 1.65 20.70
N TRP A 352 6.05 1.53 20.52
CA TRP A 352 5.09 1.79 21.59
C TRP A 352 5.15 0.75 22.70
N SER A 353 5.43 -0.52 22.37
CA SER A 353 5.65 -1.56 23.38
C SER A 353 6.89 -1.29 24.23
N TRP A 354 7.93 -0.66 23.66
CA TRP A 354 9.11 -0.26 24.42
C TRP A 354 8.84 0.91 25.35
N ILE A 355 8.04 1.90 24.93
CA ILE A 355 7.76 3.10 25.75
C ILE A 355 6.76 2.81 26.87
N TRP A 356 5.63 2.15 26.57
CA TRP A 356 4.51 1.97 27.51
C TRP A 356 4.19 0.50 27.82
N GLY A 357 5.06 -0.43 27.44
CA GLY A 357 4.86 -1.87 27.73
C GLY A 357 3.64 -2.47 27.01
N PRO A 358 2.93 -3.42 27.65
CA PRO A 358 1.76 -4.06 27.05
C PRO A 358 0.64 -3.09 26.65
N ILE A 359 0.46 -1.99 27.40
CA ILE A 359 -0.53 -0.97 27.07
C ILE A 359 -0.15 -0.26 25.78
N GLY A 360 1.13 0.12 25.62
CA GLY A 360 1.63 0.71 24.37
C GLY A 360 1.46 -0.20 23.16
N LEU A 361 1.66 -1.51 23.34
CA LEU A 361 1.44 -2.49 22.27
C LEU A 361 -0.02 -2.52 21.80
N ILE A 362 -0.98 -2.55 22.73
CA ILE A 362 -2.43 -2.50 22.43
C ILE A 362 -2.79 -1.18 21.75
N LEU A 363 -2.17 -0.08 22.18
CA LEU A 363 -2.46 1.26 21.64
C LEU A 363 -1.63 1.62 20.41
N SER A 364 -0.78 0.73 19.92
CA SER A 364 0.19 1.05 18.89
C SER A 364 -0.44 1.54 17.60
N THR A 365 -1.36 0.74 17.04
CA THR A 365 -2.10 1.11 15.82
C THR A 365 -2.94 2.38 15.98
N PRO A 366 -3.80 2.53 17.02
CA PRO A 366 -4.56 3.76 17.22
C PRO A 366 -3.68 5.00 17.33
N LEU A 367 -2.58 4.93 18.09
CA LEU A 367 -1.70 6.07 18.28
C LEU A 367 -0.97 6.47 17.01
N THR A 368 -0.51 5.47 16.27
CA THR A 368 0.20 5.68 15.01
C THR A 368 -0.73 6.27 13.97
N LEU A 369 -2.01 5.86 13.95
CA LEU A 369 -3.02 6.46 13.10
C LEU A 369 -3.30 7.93 13.49
N CYS A 370 -3.41 8.25 14.79
CA CYS A 370 -3.53 9.64 15.25
C CYS A 370 -2.32 10.47 14.82
N LEU A 371 -1.12 9.92 14.93
CA LEU A 371 0.13 10.59 14.60
C LEU A 371 0.27 10.83 13.08
N LEU A 372 -0.07 9.83 12.27
CA LEU A 372 -0.18 9.93 10.81
C LEU A 372 -1.17 11.04 10.41
N VAL A 373 -2.35 11.04 11.02
CA VAL A 373 -3.38 12.05 10.79
C VAL A 373 -2.86 13.45 11.11
N ILE A 374 -2.17 13.65 12.23
CA ILE A 374 -1.60 14.95 12.57
C ILE A 374 -0.54 15.37 11.54
N GLY A 375 0.28 14.43 11.07
CA GLY A 375 1.29 14.65 10.03
C GLY A 375 0.71 15.19 8.71
N ARG A 376 -0.45 14.66 8.28
CA ARG A 376 -1.16 15.11 7.07
C ARG A 376 -1.66 16.55 7.13
N HIS A 377 -1.89 17.08 8.33
CA HIS A 377 -2.51 18.40 8.50
C HIS A 377 -1.52 19.47 8.96
N VAL A 378 -0.41 19.08 9.56
CA VAL A 378 0.61 19.99 10.06
C VAL A 378 1.82 19.92 9.15
N ARG A 379 2.06 20.96 8.34
CA ARG A 379 3.17 21.02 7.36
C ARG A 379 4.56 20.71 7.94
N ARG A 380 4.79 21.01 9.23
CA ARG A 380 6.06 20.68 9.91
C ARG A 380 6.21 19.20 10.27
N LEU A 381 5.12 18.46 10.27
CA LEU A 381 5.01 17.06 10.64
C LEU A 381 4.70 16.16 9.43
N GLU A 382 4.76 16.70 8.21
CA GLU A 382 4.50 15.97 6.96
C GLU A 382 5.40 14.74 6.80
N PHE A 383 6.60 14.76 7.39
CA PHE A 383 7.49 13.59 7.46
C PHE A 383 6.82 12.37 8.12
N LEU A 384 5.85 12.56 9.01
CA LEU A 384 5.09 11.46 9.61
C LEU A 384 4.16 10.80 8.60
N ASP A 385 3.62 11.56 7.64
CA ASP A 385 2.82 10.98 6.56
C ASP A 385 3.70 10.17 5.61
N VAL A 386 4.92 10.65 5.32
CA VAL A 386 5.88 9.89 4.51
C VAL A 386 6.37 8.62 5.23
N LEU A 387 6.66 8.70 6.54
CA LEU A 387 7.21 7.58 7.31
C LEU A 387 6.16 6.54 7.72
N LEU A 388 4.96 7.00 8.09
CA LEU A 388 3.89 6.14 8.62
C LEU A 388 2.84 5.79 7.56
N GLY A 389 2.74 6.60 6.50
CA GLY A 389 1.74 6.48 5.47
C GLY A 389 1.96 5.29 4.53
N ASP A 390 0.91 4.97 3.77
CA ASP A 390 0.90 3.96 2.71
C ASP A 390 1.10 4.56 1.31
N GLN A 391 1.32 5.87 1.20
CA GLN A 391 1.65 6.50 -0.06
C GLN A 391 3.05 6.10 -0.52
N PRO A 392 3.27 5.88 -1.82
CA PRO A 392 4.60 5.60 -2.33
C PRO A 392 5.55 6.75 -1.92
N PRO A 393 6.74 6.43 -1.38
CA PRO A 393 7.64 7.42 -0.78
C PRO A 393 8.20 8.42 -1.81
N LEU A 394 8.12 8.08 -3.09
CA LEU A 394 8.47 8.91 -4.23
C LEU A 394 7.29 9.00 -5.18
N THR A 395 7.08 10.17 -5.78
CA THR A 395 6.10 10.35 -6.85
C THR A 395 6.47 9.50 -8.08
N PRO A 396 5.52 9.16 -8.98
CA PRO A 396 5.84 8.45 -10.22
C PRO A 396 6.94 9.12 -11.05
N VAL A 397 6.98 10.46 -11.03
CA VAL A 397 7.99 11.29 -11.70
C VAL A 397 9.38 11.07 -11.10
N GLU A 398 9.49 11.10 -9.78
CA GLU A 398 10.75 10.91 -9.05
C GLU A 398 11.24 9.46 -9.15
N ASN A 399 10.33 8.48 -9.12
CA ASN A 399 10.68 7.08 -9.33
C ASN A 399 11.28 6.87 -10.73
N PHE A 400 10.62 7.35 -11.78
CA PHE A 400 11.16 7.28 -13.14
C PHE A 400 12.56 7.92 -13.23
N TYR A 401 12.73 9.13 -12.66
CA TYR A 401 14.04 9.79 -12.64
C TYR A 401 15.11 8.99 -11.89
N GLN A 402 14.77 8.45 -10.72
CA GLN A 402 15.68 7.65 -9.91
C GLN A 402 16.13 6.39 -10.67
N ARG A 403 15.22 5.71 -11.39
CA ARG A 403 15.55 4.53 -12.19
C ARG A 403 16.39 4.87 -13.42
N ALA A 404 16.08 5.98 -14.08
CA ALA A 404 16.92 6.51 -15.16
C ALA A 404 18.35 6.83 -14.68
N LEU A 405 18.50 7.39 -13.48
CA LEU A 405 19.81 7.64 -12.86
C LEU A 405 20.55 6.36 -12.45
N ALA A 406 19.79 5.37 -11.94
CA ALA A 406 20.30 4.08 -11.50
C ALA A 406 20.79 3.23 -12.69
N GLY A 407 20.23 3.44 -13.88
CA GLY A 407 20.53 2.63 -15.06
C GLY A 407 19.73 1.33 -15.09
N ASP A 408 18.49 1.33 -14.58
CA ASP A 408 17.65 0.15 -14.45
C ASP A 408 16.38 0.29 -15.32
N PRO A 409 16.44 -0.09 -16.61
CA PRO A 409 15.33 0.04 -17.53
C PRO A 409 14.22 -0.97 -17.28
N ASP A 410 14.55 -2.19 -16.84
CA ASP A 410 13.57 -3.23 -16.57
C ASP A 410 12.59 -2.79 -15.47
N GLU A 411 13.13 -2.21 -14.39
CA GLU A 411 12.31 -1.71 -13.29
C GLU A 411 11.52 -0.43 -13.67
N ALA A 412 12.06 0.38 -14.60
CA ALA A 412 11.34 1.54 -15.14
C ALA A 412 10.17 1.11 -16.04
N ILE A 413 10.35 0.05 -16.84
CA ILE A 413 9.30 -0.54 -17.68
C ILE A 413 8.22 -1.13 -16.79
N GLU A 414 8.56 -1.97 -15.80
CA GLU A 414 7.57 -2.59 -14.88
C GLU A 414 6.69 -1.52 -14.21
N GLN A 415 7.28 -0.42 -13.74
CA GLN A 415 6.51 0.70 -13.17
C GLN A 415 5.62 1.40 -14.20
N ALA A 416 6.11 1.58 -15.43
CA ALA A 416 5.32 2.14 -16.51
C ALA A 416 4.11 1.26 -16.84
N GLU A 417 4.31 -0.07 -16.94
CA GLU A 417 3.24 -1.03 -17.21
C GLU A 417 2.12 -0.98 -16.15
N VAL A 418 2.48 -0.83 -14.87
CA VAL A 418 1.50 -0.67 -13.79
C VAL A 418 0.66 0.59 -14.00
N LEU A 419 1.29 1.70 -14.37
CA LEU A 419 0.59 2.98 -14.57
C LEU A 419 -0.29 2.96 -15.82
N LEU A 420 0.16 2.29 -16.90
CA LEU A 420 -0.56 2.13 -18.17
C LEU A 420 -1.83 1.28 -18.06
N ARG A 421 -2.06 0.59 -16.92
CA ARG A 421 -3.35 -0.07 -16.65
C ARG A 421 -4.51 0.91 -16.51
N ASP A 422 -4.22 2.11 -15.99
CA ASP A 422 -5.22 3.12 -15.62
C ASP A 422 -5.13 4.40 -16.45
N ARG A 423 -4.15 4.52 -17.37
CA ARG A 423 -3.95 5.70 -18.23
C ARG A 423 -3.46 5.31 -19.63
N SER A 424 -3.64 6.21 -20.61
CA SER A 424 -3.09 6.02 -21.95
C SER A 424 -1.57 6.18 -21.98
N LEU A 425 -0.92 5.68 -23.04
CA LEU A 425 0.52 5.81 -23.24
C LEU A 425 0.96 7.28 -23.32
N SER A 426 0.21 8.10 -24.03
CA SER A 426 0.44 9.55 -24.09
C SER A 426 0.32 10.22 -22.73
N ALA A 427 -0.66 9.83 -21.91
CA ALA A 427 -0.83 10.35 -20.55
C ALA A 427 0.33 9.94 -19.62
N TYR A 428 0.82 8.70 -19.72
CA TYR A 428 2.02 8.28 -18.99
C TYR A 428 3.24 9.13 -19.37
N TYR A 429 3.50 9.30 -20.66
CA TYR A 429 4.64 10.08 -21.13
C TYR A 429 4.56 11.55 -20.69
N ASP A 430 3.39 12.18 -20.78
CA ASP A 430 3.21 13.58 -20.35
C ASP A 430 3.29 13.76 -18.83
N GLU A 431 2.65 12.87 -18.06
CA GLU A 431 2.56 13.03 -16.62
C GLU A 431 3.79 12.56 -15.86
N VAL A 432 4.55 11.62 -16.41
CA VAL A 432 5.65 10.93 -15.73
C VAL A 432 6.97 11.15 -16.46
N ALA A 433 7.14 10.58 -17.66
CA ALA A 433 8.43 10.53 -18.32
C ALA A 433 8.97 11.92 -18.66
N ILE A 434 8.16 12.78 -19.32
CA ILE A 434 8.56 14.14 -19.67
C ILE A 434 8.84 14.99 -18.43
N LYS A 435 8.02 14.89 -17.38
CA LYS A 435 8.27 15.61 -16.13
C LYS A 435 9.55 15.14 -15.43
N GLY A 436 9.86 13.84 -15.49
CA GLY A 436 11.07 13.29 -14.92
C GLY A 436 12.32 13.66 -15.72
N LEU A 437 12.22 13.67 -17.06
CA LEU A 437 13.27 14.19 -17.93
C LEU A 437 13.52 15.68 -17.68
N ARG A 438 12.51 16.47 -17.32
CA ARG A 438 12.70 17.86 -16.91
C ARG A 438 13.44 18.00 -15.59
N LEU A 439 13.13 17.14 -14.62
CA LEU A 439 13.85 17.08 -13.34
C LEU A 439 15.33 16.75 -13.60
N ALA A 440 15.59 15.72 -14.42
CA ALA A 440 16.93 15.33 -14.85
C ALA A 440 17.65 16.46 -15.61
N ALA A 441 16.98 17.15 -16.54
CA ALA A 441 17.58 18.23 -17.33
C ALA A 441 18.01 19.40 -16.44
N ARG A 442 17.20 19.74 -15.42
CA ARG A 442 17.56 20.78 -14.43
C ARG A 442 18.82 20.40 -13.66
N ASP A 443 18.92 19.15 -13.25
CA ASP A 443 20.04 18.62 -12.48
C ASP A 443 21.33 18.48 -13.31
N VAL A 444 21.19 18.22 -14.61
CA VAL A 444 22.30 18.26 -15.58
C VAL A 444 22.79 19.70 -15.75
N THR A 445 21.89 20.67 -15.96
CA THR A 445 22.25 22.08 -16.13
C THR A 445 22.85 22.68 -14.86
N SER A 446 22.43 22.22 -13.67
CA SER A 446 23.00 22.65 -12.38
C SER A 446 24.39 22.03 -12.09
N GLY A 447 24.86 21.09 -12.92
CA GLY A 447 26.14 20.40 -12.75
C GLY A 447 26.14 19.30 -11.69
N SER A 448 24.96 18.89 -11.20
CA SER A 448 24.80 17.83 -10.18
C SER A 448 24.85 16.41 -10.75
N VAL A 449 24.60 16.25 -12.06
CA VAL A 449 24.63 14.97 -12.79
C VAL A 449 25.94 14.85 -13.57
N THR A 450 26.67 13.75 -13.36
CA THR A 450 27.90 13.44 -14.10
C THR A 450 27.62 12.95 -15.51
N SER A 451 28.60 13.03 -16.42
CA SER A 451 28.45 12.51 -17.79
C SER A 451 28.11 11.02 -17.86
N ALA A 452 28.62 10.22 -16.92
CA ALA A 452 28.28 8.80 -16.82
C ALA A 452 26.84 8.56 -16.36
N GLN A 453 26.31 9.42 -15.48
CA GLN A 453 24.90 9.39 -15.08
C GLN A 453 23.99 9.85 -16.21
N LEU A 454 24.39 10.89 -16.97
CA LEU A 454 23.66 11.34 -18.15
C LEU A 454 23.54 10.22 -19.20
N ALA A 455 24.63 9.52 -19.50
CA ALA A 455 24.60 8.37 -20.41
C ALA A 455 23.69 7.23 -19.91
N ARG A 456 23.61 7.00 -18.58
CA ARG A 456 22.65 6.04 -17.99
C ARG A 456 21.21 6.50 -18.18
N ILE A 457 20.91 7.78 -17.93
CA ILE A 457 19.57 8.34 -18.15
C ILE A 457 19.17 8.17 -19.61
N GLU A 458 20.06 8.47 -20.54
CA GLU A 458 19.83 8.32 -21.99
C GLU A 458 19.55 6.87 -22.38
N SER A 459 20.41 5.92 -21.99
CA SER A 459 20.21 4.50 -22.29
C SER A 459 18.88 4.00 -21.70
N THR A 460 18.67 4.24 -20.40
CA THR A 460 17.48 3.76 -19.68
C THR A 460 16.18 4.30 -20.28
N THR A 461 16.19 5.58 -20.70
CA THR A 461 15.00 6.19 -21.31
C THR A 461 14.73 5.62 -22.71
N ASN A 462 15.77 5.37 -23.52
CA ASN A 462 15.58 4.73 -24.81
C ASN A 462 15.08 3.29 -24.65
N ASP A 463 15.69 2.52 -23.74
CA ASP A 463 15.27 1.15 -23.43
C ASP A 463 13.82 1.11 -22.92
N LEU A 464 13.39 2.10 -22.11
CA LEU A 464 12.00 2.26 -21.71
C LEU A 464 11.07 2.53 -22.90
N VAL A 465 11.44 3.43 -23.80
CA VAL A 465 10.63 3.75 -24.98
C VAL A 465 10.50 2.51 -25.88
N ASP A 466 11.59 1.81 -26.12
CA ASP A 466 11.61 0.57 -26.90
C ASP A 466 10.78 -0.54 -26.22
N GLY A 467 10.92 -0.69 -24.89
CA GLY A 467 10.14 -1.64 -24.10
C GLY A 467 8.64 -1.38 -24.13
N LEU A 468 8.22 -0.11 -24.24
CA LEU A 468 6.82 0.29 -24.32
C LEU A 468 6.24 0.27 -25.75
N ASP A 469 7.01 -0.14 -26.76
CA ASP A 469 6.54 -0.13 -28.15
C ASP A 469 5.39 -1.10 -28.42
N GLY A 470 5.20 -2.12 -27.58
CA GLY A 470 4.03 -3.01 -27.66
C GLY A 470 2.70 -2.38 -27.24
N TYR A 471 2.71 -1.23 -26.54
CA TYR A 471 1.50 -0.63 -25.97
C TYR A 471 0.78 0.29 -26.96
N GLU A 472 -0.54 0.13 -27.13
CA GLU A 472 -1.35 1.08 -27.91
C GLU A 472 -1.66 2.34 -27.10
N ASP A 473 -1.67 3.51 -27.76
CA ASP A 473 -2.09 4.76 -27.12
C ASP A 473 -3.63 4.90 -27.13
N ARG A 474 -4.28 4.22 -26.18
CA ARG A 474 -5.73 4.29 -25.96
C ARG A 474 -6.03 4.51 -24.48
N GLU A 475 -7.09 5.26 -24.21
CA GLU A 475 -7.64 5.37 -22.86
C GLU A 475 -8.11 3.97 -22.43
N PRO A 476 -7.64 3.44 -21.29
CA PRO A 476 -8.12 2.15 -20.81
C PRO A 476 -9.63 2.19 -20.63
N ALA A 477 -10.31 1.11 -21.01
CA ALA A 477 -11.74 0.99 -20.73
C ALA A 477 -11.95 1.19 -19.22
N PRO A 478 -12.90 2.05 -18.79
CA PRO A 478 -13.14 2.25 -17.38
C PRO A 478 -13.39 0.88 -16.75
N LEU A 479 -12.54 0.51 -15.78
CA LEU A 479 -12.78 -0.67 -14.94
C LEU A 479 -14.26 -0.63 -14.55
N PRO A 480 -15.02 -1.72 -14.71
CA PRO A 480 -16.44 -1.71 -14.39
C PRO A 480 -16.59 -1.19 -12.98
N THR A 481 -17.05 0.06 -12.87
CA THR A 481 -17.35 0.66 -11.60
C THR A 481 -18.35 -0.26 -10.94
N GLN A 482 -18.10 -0.58 -9.67
CA GLN A 482 -19.00 -1.30 -8.77
C GLN A 482 -20.35 -0.58 -8.56
N GLN A 483 -20.81 0.23 -9.52
CA GLN A 483 -22.04 1.01 -9.53
C GLN A 483 -23.14 0.41 -10.42
N SER A 484 -22.93 -0.72 -11.11
CA SER A 484 -23.99 -1.36 -11.92
C SER A 484 -24.59 -2.65 -11.36
N TRP A 485 -24.33 -3.02 -10.09
CA TRP A 485 -25.17 -4.02 -9.41
C TRP A 485 -26.61 -3.53 -9.15
N GLY A 486 -26.90 -2.24 -9.41
CA GLY A 486 -28.25 -1.66 -9.37
C GLY A 486 -29.01 -1.69 -10.70
N ALA A 487 -28.40 -2.18 -11.79
CA ALA A 487 -29.02 -2.22 -13.12
C ALA A 487 -29.39 -3.65 -13.59
N LEU A 488 -29.32 -4.63 -12.71
CA LEU A 488 -30.07 -5.88 -12.89
C LEU A 488 -31.52 -5.59 -12.51
N GLY A 489 -32.33 -5.21 -13.50
CA GLY A 489 -33.78 -5.20 -13.36
C GLY A 489 -34.30 -6.58 -12.92
N PRO A 490 -35.50 -6.66 -12.32
CA PRO A 490 -36.03 -7.92 -11.79
C PRO A 490 -36.00 -9.00 -12.87
N LEU A 491 -35.43 -10.16 -12.56
CA LEU A 491 -35.58 -11.35 -13.41
C LEU A 491 -37.08 -11.57 -13.62
N ALA A 492 -37.53 -11.39 -14.86
CA ALA A 492 -38.86 -11.78 -15.27
C ALA A 492 -39.03 -13.29 -15.00
N PRO A 493 -40.18 -13.73 -14.47
CA PRO A 493 -40.41 -15.14 -14.25
C PRO A 493 -40.39 -15.86 -15.60
N THR A 494 -39.60 -16.93 -15.66
CA THR A 494 -39.61 -17.88 -16.78
C THR A 494 -40.99 -18.51 -16.88
N ASP A 495 -41.76 -18.13 -17.90
CA ASP A 495 -42.98 -18.83 -18.28
C ASP A 495 -42.58 -20.13 -19.01
N GLU A 496 -42.67 -21.24 -18.29
CA GLU A 496 -42.75 -22.58 -18.86
C GLU A 496 -44.05 -22.70 -19.66
N THR A 497 -44.01 -22.61 -20.99
CA THR A 497 -44.95 -23.33 -21.86
C THR A 497 -44.56 -23.27 -23.34
N GLN A 498 -43.92 -24.32 -23.85
CA GLN A 498 -44.24 -24.82 -25.20
C GLN A 498 -43.82 -26.30 -25.38
N PRO A 499 -44.69 -27.14 -25.99
CA PRO A 499 -44.49 -28.57 -26.05
C PRO A 499 -43.64 -29.01 -27.25
N ALA A 500 -42.98 -30.15 -27.07
CA ALA A 500 -42.18 -30.87 -28.05
C ALA A 500 -42.93 -31.25 -29.33
N ARG A 501 -42.22 -31.23 -30.47
CA ARG A 501 -42.42 -32.14 -31.62
C ARG A 501 -41.17 -32.16 -32.52
N THR A 502 -40.31 -33.16 -32.37
CA THR A 502 -40.18 -34.39 -33.19
C THR A 502 -39.20 -34.25 -34.36
N MET A 503 -38.05 -34.93 -34.25
CA MET A 503 -37.09 -35.22 -35.33
C MET A 503 -37.70 -36.10 -36.43
N PRO A 504 -37.01 -36.20 -37.58
CA PRO A 504 -36.56 -37.54 -37.98
C PRO A 504 -35.07 -37.65 -38.36
N ARG A 505 -34.48 -38.74 -37.83
CA ARG A 505 -33.41 -39.65 -38.29
C ARG A 505 -32.89 -39.47 -39.74
N SER A 506 -31.59 -39.26 -39.97
CA SER A 506 -30.43 -40.19 -40.06
C SER A 506 -30.32 -40.98 -41.37
N VAL A 507 -29.17 -40.92 -42.07
CA VAL A 507 -28.38 -42.04 -42.65
C VAL A 507 -27.01 -41.55 -43.15
N ASP A 508 -25.96 -42.20 -42.64
CA ASP A 508 -24.62 -42.60 -43.15
C ASP A 508 -23.84 -41.76 -44.20
N ALA A 509 -22.56 -41.47 -43.91
CA ALA A 509 -21.40 -42.28 -44.35
C ALA A 509 -20.04 -41.55 -44.22
N THR A 510 -19.09 -42.25 -43.58
CA THR A 510 -17.64 -42.37 -43.84
C THR A 510 -16.66 -41.16 -43.86
N SER A 511 -15.63 -41.36 -43.02
CA SER A 511 -14.18 -41.20 -43.27
C SER A 511 -13.49 -39.82 -43.17
N SER A 512 -12.63 -39.74 -42.14
CA SER A 512 -11.21 -39.32 -42.16
C SER A 512 -10.78 -38.00 -42.81
N GLY A 513 -9.94 -37.25 -42.10
CA GLY A 513 -8.87 -36.50 -42.77
C GLY A 513 -8.53 -35.15 -42.15
N VAL A 514 -7.40 -35.13 -41.45
CA VAL A 514 -6.51 -33.98 -41.25
C VAL A 514 -6.29 -33.21 -42.57
N SER A 515 -6.37 -31.87 -42.57
CA SER A 515 -5.29 -30.95 -42.98
C SER A 515 -5.81 -29.54 -43.29
N THR A 516 -5.20 -28.58 -42.61
CA THR A 516 -4.57 -27.36 -43.14
C THR A 516 -5.00 -26.78 -44.50
N ARG A 517 -5.29 -25.47 -44.41
CA ARG A 517 -4.76 -24.37 -45.25
C ARG A 517 -5.62 -23.89 -46.44
N THR A 518 -5.69 -22.55 -46.50
CA THR A 518 -5.64 -21.69 -47.71
C THR A 518 -6.97 -21.33 -48.41
N VAL A 519 -7.34 -20.05 -48.23
CA VAL A 519 -7.62 -19.05 -49.29
C VAL A 519 -8.99 -19.11 -50.01
N THR A 520 -9.75 -18.02 -49.78
CA THR A 520 -10.73 -17.26 -50.60
C THR A 520 -10.55 -17.37 -52.14
N PRO A 521 -11.48 -16.95 -53.05
CA PRO A 521 -12.57 -15.95 -52.92
C PRO A 521 -13.87 -16.28 -53.73
N GLU A 522 -14.70 -15.25 -53.97
CA GLU A 522 -15.69 -15.09 -55.08
C GLU A 522 -17.17 -15.34 -54.71
N GLN A 523 -17.93 -14.30 -54.32
CA GLN A 523 -18.73 -13.34 -55.11
C GLN A 523 -19.91 -13.91 -55.93
N THR A 524 -21.15 -13.55 -55.54
CA THR A 524 -22.28 -13.07 -56.40
C THR A 524 -23.54 -12.86 -55.53
N HIS A 525 -23.95 -11.62 -55.23
CA HIS A 525 -24.94 -10.75 -55.92
C HIS A 525 -26.44 -11.07 -55.69
N GLY A 526 -27.13 -10.15 -55.00
CA GLY A 526 -28.48 -9.66 -55.36
C GLY A 526 -29.65 -9.99 -54.39
N PRO A 527 -30.76 -9.21 -54.45
CA PRO A 527 -31.05 -8.14 -53.47
C PRO A 527 -32.47 -8.21 -52.85
N GLN A 528 -32.73 -7.51 -51.73
CA GLN A 528 -34.05 -6.91 -51.46
C GLN A 528 -34.04 -5.84 -50.34
N GLN A 529 -34.55 -4.66 -50.71
CA GLN A 529 -34.86 -3.46 -49.90
C GLN A 529 -36.09 -3.75 -49.01
N GLY A 530 -36.13 -3.41 -47.70
CA GLY A 530 -36.52 -2.10 -47.11
C GLY A 530 -38.03 -2.06 -46.74
N PRO A 531 -38.54 -1.26 -45.76
CA PRO A 531 -37.91 -0.11 -45.08
C PRO A 531 -38.17 0.06 -43.54
N SER A 532 -37.33 0.90 -42.90
CA SER A 532 -37.55 1.92 -41.81
C SER A 532 -38.46 1.62 -40.60
N SER A 533 -38.19 1.96 -39.33
CA SER A 533 -37.51 3.09 -38.64
C SER A 533 -37.62 2.80 -37.12
N GLU A 534 -36.73 3.11 -36.16
CA GLU A 534 -36.04 4.36 -35.80
C GLU A 534 -35.20 4.11 -34.49
N PRO A 535 -34.45 5.07 -33.92
CA PRO A 535 -33.02 5.32 -34.11
C PRO A 535 -32.13 4.82 -32.93
N SER A 536 -31.03 4.12 -33.26
CA SER A 536 -29.89 3.97 -32.35
C SER A 536 -28.94 5.14 -32.59
N VAL A 537 -28.72 5.97 -31.56
CA VAL A 537 -27.71 7.03 -31.57
C VAL A 537 -26.33 6.37 -31.57
N ALA A 538 -25.86 6.04 -32.77
CA ALA A 538 -24.48 5.67 -33.02
C ALA A 538 -23.62 6.93 -32.86
N ALA A 539 -22.66 6.88 -31.94
CA ALA A 539 -21.54 7.81 -31.93
C ALA A 539 -20.87 7.80 -33.31
N PRO A 540 -20.43 8.95 -33.85
CA PRO A 540 -19.84 9.00 -35.17
C PRO A 540 -18.57 8.17 -35.17
N VAL A 541 -18.62 7.01 -35.83
CA VAL A 541 -17.42 6.28 -36.23
C VAL A 541 -16.80 7.12 -37.34
N PHE A 542 -15.90 8.02 -36.96
CA PHE A 542 -15.03 8.70 -37.91
C PHE A 542 -14.22 7.63 -38.62
N ALA A 543 -14.46 7.44 -39.92
CA ALA A 543 -13.58 6.67 -40.77
C ALA A 543 -12.21 7.36 -40.78
N TRP A 544 -11.24 6.76 -40.09
CA TRP A 544 -9.87 7.26 -39.98
C TRP A 544 -9.23 7.28 -41.37
N HIS A 545 -8.96 8.47 -41.88
CA HIS A 545 -8.07 8.62 -43.04
C HIS A 545 -6.64 8.49 -42.54
N ALA A 546 -5.81 7.69 -43.22
CA ALA A 546 -4.40 7.58 -42.90
C ALA A 546 -3.73 8.96 -43.10
N PRO A 547 -2.94 9.46 -42.13
CA PRO A 547 -2.28 10.75 -42.27
C PRO A 547 -1.40 10.79 -43.52
N THR A 548 -1.48 11.86 -44.30
CA THR A 548 -0.74 11.98 -45.58
C THR A 548 0.55 12.78 -45.45
N SER A 549 0.63 13.66 -44.45
CA SER A 549 1.80 14.50 -44.21
C SER A 549 2.91 13.78 -43.44
N ARG A 550 4.15 13.90 -43.92
CA ARG A 550 5.34 13.51 -43.14
C ARG A 550 5.64 14.55 -42.06
N VAL A 551 6.05 14.09 -40.89
CA VAL A 551 6.37 14.93 -39.73
C VAL A 551 7.88 14.94 -39.49
N LEU A 552 8.46 16.14 -39.36
CA LEU A 552 9.85 16.33 -38.98
C LEU A 552 9.93 16.84 -37.55
N CYS A 553 10.49 16.03 -36.65
CA CYS A 553 10.69 16.42 -35.26
C CYS A 553 12.11 16.97 -35.06
N LEU A 554 12.23 18.09 -34.38
CA LEU A 554 13.49 18.75 -34.09
C LEU A 554 13.60 19.01 -32.58
N PRO A 555 14.61 18.44 -31.91
CA PRO A 555 14.87 18.74 -30.51
C PRO A 555 15.39 20.18 -30.36
N GLY A 556 15.13 20.75 -29.20
CA GLY A 556 15.71 22.00 -28.74
C GLY A 556 17.21 21.87 -28.46
N ARG A 557 17.70 22.71 -27.54
CA ARG A 557 19.13 22.77 -27.17
C ARG A 557 19.42 22.16 -25.80
N GLY A 558 18.39 21.74 -25.08
CA GLY A 558 18.50 21.12 -23.78
C GLY A 558 19.21 19.76 -23.88
N PRO A 559 19.89 19.33 -22.80
CA PRO A 559 20.67 18.09 -22.79
C PRO A 559 19.82 16.84 -23.03
N LEU A 560 18.51 16.89 -22.70
CA LEU A 560 17.59 15.75 -22.81
C LEU A 560 16.46 15.98 -23.83
N ASP A 561 16.50 17.07 -24.59
CA ASP A 561 15.44 17.40 -25.59
C ASP A 561 15.36 16.32 -26.69
N ALA A 562 16.49 15.67 -27.00
CA ALA A 562 16.54 14.56 -27.94
C ALA A 562 15.71 13.36 -27.45
N LEU A 563 15.77 13.01 -26.15
CA LEU A 563 14.99 11.91 -25.59
C LEU A 563 13.49 12.19 -25.60
N ALA A 564 13.09 13.42 -25.27
CA ALA A 564 11.69 13.83 -25.41
C ALA A 564 11.19 13.73 -26.86
N THR A 565 12.08 13.98 -27.83
CA THR A 565 11.77 13.82 -29.24
C THR A 565 11.60 12.35 -29.64
N VAL A 566 12.39 11.44 -29.06
CA VAL A 566 12.23 9.98 -29.27
C VAL A 566 10.86 9.50 -28.78
N ILE A 567 10.43 9.95 -27.59
CA ILE A 567 9.08 9.68 -27.06
C ILE A 567 7.99 10.16 -28.04
N LEU A 568 8.13 11.39 -28.56
CA LEU A 568 7.17 11.91 -29.54
C LEU A 568 7.13 11.10 -30.83
N LEU A 569 8.29 10.67 -31.35
CA LEU A 569 8.35 9.88 -32.58
C LEU A 569 7.54 8.60 -32.46
N GLN A 570 7.67 7.90 -31.33
CA GLN A 570 6.89 6.70 -31.07
C GLN A 570 5.39 7.01 -31.03
N LEU A 571 4.98 8.06 -30.32
CA LEU A 571 3.57 8.46 -30.26
C LEU A 571 3.01 8.82 -31.65
N LEU A 572 3.74 9.61 -32.43
CA LEU A 572 3.35 9.96 -33.80
C LEU A 572 3.20 8.73 -34.70
N GLY A 573 4.14 7.78 -34.61
CA GLY A 573 4.07 6.51 -35.33
C GLY A 573 2.84 5.68 -34.95
N LYS A 574 2.52 5.59 -33.66
CA LYS A 574 1.30 4.92 -33.16
C LYS A 574 0.00 5.57 -33.64
N HIS A 575 0.04 6.86 -33.96
CA HIS A 575 -1.09 7.61 -34.52
C HIS A 575 -1.06 7.72 -36.06
N GLY A 576 -0.20 6.95 -36.73
CA GLY A 576 -0.18 6.80 -38.18
C GLY A 576 0.65 7.83 -38.95
N PHE A 577 1.41 8.69 -38.28
CA PHE A 577 2.28 9.66 -38.94
C PHE A 577 3.64 9.04 -39.31
N ALA A 578 4.12 9.32 -40.53
CA ALA A 578 5.50 9.04 -40.91
C ALA A 578 6.42 10.13 -40.34
N ALA A 579 6.96 9.91 -39.14
CA ALA A 579 7.79 10.87 -38.43
C ALA A 579 9.29 10.49 -38.46
N ARG A 580 10.17 11.49 -38.55
CA ARG A 580 11.63 11.32 -38.36
C ARG A 580 12.20 12.47 -37.53
N SER A 581 13.26 12.19 -36.77
CA SER A 581 14.00 13.20 -36.00
C SER A 581 15.28 13.60 -36.71
N LEU A 582 15.66 14.88 -36.62
CA LEU A 582 16.98 15.37 -37.00
C LEU A 582 17.62 16.08 -35.80
N PRO A 583 18.94 16.00 -35.63
CA PRO A 583 19.62 16.69 -34.54
C PRO A 583 19.49 18.21 -34.71
N HIS A 584 19.56 18.95 -33.60
CA HIS A 584 19.46 20.41 -33.60
C HIS A 584 20.45 21.10 -34.56
N GLU A 585 21.63 20.49 -34.74
CA GLU A 585 22.71 20.97 -35.60
C GLU A 585 22.33 21.00 -37.10
N ALA A 586 21.43 20.11 -37.53
CA ALA A 586 20.95 20.05 -38.92
C ALA A 586 20.21 21.33 -39.35
N VAL A 587 19.69 22.09 -38.38
CA VAL A 587 18.92 23.33 -38.59
C VAL A 587 19.73 24.58 -38.19
N SER A 588 21.04 24.39 -38.03
CA SER A 588 22.01 25.47 -37.82
C SER A 588 22.13 26.34 -39.08
N ARG A 589 22.67 27.55 -38.94
CA ARG A 589 22.91 28.44 -40.09
C ARG A 589 23.83 27.82 -41.14
N ALA A 590 24.69 26.88 -40.75
CA ALA A 590 25.66 26.27 -41.66
C ALA A 590 25.09 25.09 -42.45
N SER A 591 24.02 24.45 -41.97
CA SER A 591 23.56 23.15 -42.48
C SER A 591 22.10 23.14 -42.97
N ILE A 592 21.35 24.22 -42.74
CA ILE A 592 19.94 24.29 -43.13
C ILE A 592 19.72 24.23 -44.65
N ASP A 593 20.71 24.67 -45.43
CA ASP A 593 20.61 24.65 -46.90
C ASP A 593 20.68 23.22 -47.46
N SER A 594 21.39 22.32 -46.76
CA SER A 594 21.53 20.89 -47.08
C SER A 594 20.42 20.00 -46.50
N LEU A 595 19.37 20.59 -45.92
CA LEU A 595 18.28 19.85 -45.31
C LEU A 595 17.37 19.23 -46.38
N GLU A 596 17.40 17.90 -46.54
CA GLU A 596 16.46 17.17 -47.41
C GLU A 596 15.09 17.05 -46.71
N ALA A 597 14.21 18.03 -46.90
CA ALA A 597 12.90 18.09 -46.22
C ALA A 597 11.76 18.59 -47.12
N ASP A 598 11.89 18.46 -48.44
CA ASP A 598 10.92 18.99 -49.41
C ASP A 598 9.54 18.28 -49.37
N ASP A 599 9.48 17.09 -48.77
CA ASP A 599 8.27 16.26 -48.60
C ASP A 599 7.64 16.37 -47.19
N VAL A 600 8.15 17.27 -46.34
CA VAL A 600 7.69 17.45 -44.97
C VAL A 600 6.51 18.42 -44.93
N GLY A 601 5.38 17.96 -44.39
CA GLY A 601 4.23 18.81 -44.14
C GLY A 601 4.31 19.52 -42.78
N ILE A 602 4.72 18.82 -41.73
CA ILE A 602 4.63 19.34 -40.35
C ILE A 602 6.00 19.30 -39.71
N VAL A 603 6.40 20.39 -39.06
CA VAL A 603 7.62 20.46 -38.25
C VAL A 603 7.24 20.62 -36.78
N CYS A 604 7.70 19.71 -35.93
CA CYS A 604 7.50 19.76 -34.49
C CYS A 604 8.81 20.16 -33.79
N LEU A 605 8.80 21.25 -33.04
CA LEU A 605 9.92 21.68 -32.19
C LEU A 605 9.65 21.30 -30.73
N LEU A 606 10.53 20.56 -30.06
CA LEU A 606 10.41 20.25 -28.62
C LEU A 606 11.45 20.94 -27.77
N TYR A 607 10.98 21.57 -26.70
CA TYR A 607 11.83 22.10 -25.65
C TYR A 607 11.32 21.63 -24.27
N LEU A 608 12.15 20.86 -23.55
CA LEU A 608 11.88 20.49 -22.15
C LEU A 608 12.11 21.66 -21.20
N GLN A 609 13.09 22.51 -21.51
CA GLN A 609 13.44 23.73 -20.79
C GLN A 609 13.86 24.83 -21.77
N ILE A 610 13.43 26.07 -21.51
CA ILE A 610 13.92 27.26 -22.19
C ILE A 610 14.40 28.23 -21.13
N ASP A 611 15.69 28.56 -21.15
CA ASP A 611 16.23 29.62 -20.31
C ASP A 611 16.03 30.98 -21.01
N GLY A 612 15.14 31.82 -20.47
CA GLY A 612 15.00 33.24 -20.87
C GLY A 612 14.28 33.53 -22.20
N ILE A 613 14.56 34.71 -22.78
CA ILE A 613 13.79 35.30 -23.90
C ILE A 613 13.90 34.42 -25.17
N PRO A 614 12.78 34.06 -25.85
CA PRO A 614 12.72 33.11 -26.97
C PRO A 614 13.31 33.62 -28.30
N SER A 615 14.33 34.49 -28.25
CA SER A 615 15.05 35.00 -29.43
C SER A 615 15.66 33.86 -30.26
N HIS A 616 16.20 32.83 -29.62
CA HIS A 616 16.76 31.66 -30.30
C HIS A 616 15.69 30.82 -31.00
N LEU A 617 14.55 30.58 -30.34
CA LEU A 617 13.41 29.86 -30.89
C LEU A 617 12.80 30.61 -32.09
N ARG A 618 12.55 31.91 -31.94
CA ARG A 618 12.07 32.77 -33.04
C ARG A 618 13.04 32.82 -34.21
N ASN A 619 14.35 32.90 -33.94
CA ASN A 619 15.37 32.82 -34.99
C ASN A 619 15.41 31.46 -35.68
N LEU A 620 15.08 30.37 -34.98
CA LEU A 620 15.00 29.03 -35.54
C LEU A 620 13.76 28.90 -36.44
N ILE A 621 12.58 29.32 -35.95
CA ILE A 621 11.31 29.32 -36.70
C ILE A 621 11.48 30.11 -38.00
N ARG A 622 12.03 31.33 -37.94
CA ARG A 622 12.26 32.16 -39.12
C ARG A 622 13.21 31.52 -40.14
N ARG A 623 14.23 30.79 -39.68
CA ARG A 623 15.13 30.04 -40.58
C ARG A 623 14.42 28.86 -41.24
N ILE A 624 13.62 28.11 -40.47
CA ILE A 624 12.84 26.98 -41.00
C ILE A 624 11.85 27.48 -42.04
N ARG A 625 11.10 28.54 -41.74
CA ARG A 625 10.11 29.12 -42.67
C ARG A 625 10.76 29.72 -43.92
N ALA A 626 11.97 30.27 -43.82
CA ALA A 626 12.71 30.74 -44.99
C ALA A 626 13.11 29.61 -45.96
N ARG A 627 13.37 28.40 -45.44
CA ARG A 627 13.74 27.24 -46.25
C ARG A 627 12.53 26.40 -46.70
N LEU A 628 11.53 26.29 -45.85
CA LEU A 628 10.30 25.51 -46.02
C LEU A 628 9.08 26.45 -45.90
N PRO A 629 8.72 27.19 -46.96
CA PRO A 629 7.70 28.23 -46.87
C PRO A 629 6.28 27.70 -46.66
N ASN A 630 6.01 26.46 -47.07
CA ASN A 630 4.68 25.85 -47.03
C ASN A 630 4.48 24.92 -45.82
N VAL A 631 5.38 24.90 -44.84
CA VAL A 631 5.35 23.96 -43.69
C VAL A 631 4.57 24.52 -42.50
N SER A 632 3.85 23.66 -41.79
CA SER A 632 3.19 24.05 -40.52
C SER A 632 4.13 23.71 -39.37
N ILE A 633 4.32 24.66 -38.45
CA ILE A 633 5.26 24.56 -37.33
C ILE A 633 4.49 24.49 -36.01
N VAL A 634 4.65 23.38 -35.30
CA VAL A 634 4.11 23.16 -33.95
C VAL A 634 5.26 23.22 -32.95
N VAL A 635 5.09 23.99 -31.87
CA VAL A 635 6.12 24.15 -30.83
C VAL A 635 5.60 23.62 -29.50
N GLY A 636 6.26 22.61 -28.96
CA GLY A 636 6.02 22.06 -27.64
C GLY A 636 6.91 22.70 -26.58
N LEU A 637 6.30 23.28 -25.56
CA LEU A 637 6.93 24.00 -24.46
C LEU A 637 6.44 23.45 -23.12
N TRP A 638 7.24 22.61 -22.46
CA TRP A 638 6.87 22.04 -21.16
C TRP A 638 7.41 22.89 -20.01
N ALA A 639 6.95 24.13 -19.83
CA ALA A 639 7.40 25.02 -18.75
C ALA A 639 6.23 25.72 -18.00
N PRO A 640 5.55 25.05 -17.06
CA PRO A 640 4.32 25.58 -16.44
C PRO A 640 4.52 26.77 -15.51
N GLU A 641 5.67 26.91 -14.82
CA GLU A 641 5.90 28.02 -13.87
C GLU A 641 6.25 29.35 -14.55
N GLU A 642 6.85 29.31 -15.75
CA GLU A 642 7.21 30.51 -16.50
C GLU A 642 6.18 30.87 -17.59
N THR A 643 5.43 29.91 -18.14
CA THR A 643 4.35 30.23 -19.11
C THR A 643 3.15 30.92 -18.47
N GLN A 644 2.93 30.78 -17.16
CA GLN A 644 1.92 31.59 -16.45
C GLN A 644 2.29 33.08 -16.40
N GLN A 645 3.57 33.41 -16.65
CA GLN A 645 4.08 34.78 -16.81
C GLN A 645 4.18 35.23 -18.27
N TRP A 646 3.87 34.36 -19.25
CA TRP A 646 3.84 34.75 -20.65
C TRP A 646 2.49 35.38 -20.96
N SER A 647 2.48 36.71 -21.08
CA SER A 647 1.31 37.45 -21.56
C SER A 647 0.97 37.04 -23.00
N ALA A 648 -0.31 37.13 -23.38
CA ALA A 648 -0.80 36.80 -24.73
C ALA A 648 0.04 37.43 -25.86
N GLU A 649 0.61 38.62 -25.63
CA GLU A 649 1.53 39.32 -26.53
C GLU A 649 2.85 38.57 -26.81
N GLN A 650 3.40 37.83 -25.84
CA GLN A 650 4.64 37.06 -26.04
C GLN A 650 4.39 35.78 -26.84
N GLN A 651 3.20 35.19 -26.69
CA GLN A 651 2.75 34.04 -27.46
C GLN A 651 2.45 34.43 -28.92
N GLU A 652 1.91 35.63 -29.15
CA GLU A 652 1.68 36.22 -30.47
C GLU A 652 2.99 36.61 -31.19
N SER A 653 4.08 36.85 -30.44
CA SER A 653 5.41 37.14 -30.98
C SER A 653 6.18 35.90 -31.50
N LEU A 654 5.73 34.71 -31.14
CA LEU A 654 6.24 33.45 -31.68
C LEU A 654 5.52 33.22 -33.02
N GLU A 655 6.25 33.39 -34.13
CA GLU A 655 5.74 33.17 -35.50
C GLU A 655 5.37 31.68 -35.78
N ALA A 656 5.03 30.87 -34.78
CA ALA A 656 4.61 29.47 -34.90
C ALA A 656 3.11 29.36 -35.18
N ASP A 657 2.68 28.26 -35.83
CA ASP A 657 1.27 28.03 -36.14
C ASP A 657 0.49 27.51 -34.92
N CYS A 658 1.15 26.77 -34.01
CA CYS A 658 0.59 26.30 -32.74
C CYS A 658 1.68 26.20 -31.65
N ALA A 659 1.35 26.59 -30.42
CA ALA A 659 2.18 26.35 -29.23
C ALA A 659 1.41 25.49 -28.23
N VAL A 660 2.04 24.42 -27.73
CA VAL A 660 1.41 23.39 -26.89
C VAL A 660 2.26 23.07 -25.66
N THR A 661 1.65 22.55 -24.60
CA THR A 661 2.34 22.26 -23.33
C THR A 661 2.28 20.78 -22.92
N SER A 662 1.76 19.92 -23.79
CA SER A 662 1.66 18.47 -23.61
C SER A 662 1.80 17.73 -24.94
N LEU A 663 2.22 16.46 -24.90
CA LEU A 663 2.36 15.58 -26.05
C LEU A 663 0.98 15.28 -26.62
N GLN A 664 -0.04 15.12 -25.77
CA GLN A 664 -1.43 14.97 -26.22
C GLN A 664 -1.91 16.17 -27.03
N GLN A 665 -1.67 17.41 -26.57
CA GLN A 665 -1.99 18.61 -27.34
C GLN A 665 -1.18 18.68 -28.63
N MET A 666 0.07 18.24 -28.62
CA MET A 666 0.90 18.23 -29.82
C MET A 666 0.40 17.25 -30.88
N LEU A 667 -0.01 16.04 -30.47
CA LEU A 667 -0.64 15.06 -31.34
C LEU A 667 -1.97 15.59 -31.91
N ALA A 668 -2.78 16.24 -31.07
CA ALA A 668 -4.02 16.87 -31.51
C ALA A 668 -3.77 18.00 -32.54
N ALA A 669 -2.76 18.84 -32.31
CA ALA A 669 -2.36 19.89 -33.25
C ALA A 669 -1.89 19.32 -34.59
N CYS A 670 -1.06 18.27 -34.58
CA CYS A 670 -0.59 17.62 -35.81
C CYS A 670 -1.76 17.06 -36.63
N ARG A 671 -2.72 16.42 -35.97
CA ARG A 671 -3.94 15.91 -36.62
C ARG A 671 -4.80 17.02 -37.22
N HIS A 672 -4.99 18.11 -36.48
CA HIS A 672 -5.74 19.25 -36.98
C HIS A 672 -5.07 19.84 -38.23
N LEU A 673 -3.74 20.00 -38.22
CA LEU A 673 -3.01 20.59 -39.35
C LEU A 673 -3.01 19.68 -40.58
N ASP A 674 -2.95 18.35 -40.40
CA ASP A 674 -3.07 17.39 -41.50
C ASP A 674 -4.48 17.39 -42.12
N ALA A 675 -5.52 17.49 -41.28
CA ALA A 675 -6.91 17.63 -41.71
C ALA A 675 -7.15 18.94 -42.49
N THR A 676 -6.62 20.07 -42.01
CA THR A 676 -6.76 21.35 -42.73
C THR A 676 -6.08 21.32 -44.10
N ARG A 677 -4.95 20.61 -44.23
CA ARG A 677 -4.24 20.49 -45.50
C ARG A 677 -4.94 19.61 -46.53
N THR A 678 -5.50 18.49 -46.09
CA THR A 678 -6.24 17.58 -46.98
C THR A 678 -7.47 18.27 -47.58
N VAL A 679 -8.14 19.13 -46.82
CA VAL A 679 -9.27 19.95 -47.30
C VAL A 679 -8.86 21.00 -48.35
N ILE A 680 -7.65 21.56 -48.26
CA ILE A 680 -7.16 22.57 -49.22
C ILE A 680 -6.68 21.93 -50.54
N ALA A 681 -6.35 20.62 -50.53
CA ALA A 681 -5.80 19.90 -51.67
C ALA A 681 -6.84 19.29 -52.63
N GLU A 682 -8.13 19.25 -52.27
CA GLU A 682 -9.21 18.85 -53.20
C GLU A 682 -9.59 20.04 -54.10
N PRO A 683 -9.38 19.98 -55.44
CA PRO A 683 -9.86 21.01 -56.32
C PRO A 683 -11.39 20.91 -56.43
N GLN A 684 -12.08 22.04 -56.29
CA GLN A 684 -13.48 22.21 -56.66
C GLN A 684 -13.66 21.75 -58.12
N PHE A 685 -14.22 20.55 -58.32
CA PHE A 685 -14.82 20.20 -59.61
C PHE A 685 -16.11 21.00 -59.75
N GLU A 686 -16.01 22.18 -60.38
CA GLU A 686 -17.15 22.93 -60.89
C GLU A 686 -18.02 22.01 -61.78
N HIS A 687 -19.31 21.91 -61.43
CA HIS A 687 -20.34 21.39 -62.31
C HIS A 687 -20.53 22.37 -63.49
N GLY A 688 -20.17 21.91 -64.69
CA GLY A 688 -20.63 22.45 -65.97
C GLY A 688 -21.71 21.55 -66.57
#